data_AF-A0A850MWB3-F1
#
_entry.id   AF-A0A850MWB3-F1
#
_cell.length_a   1.000
_cell.length_b   1.000
_cell.length_c   1.000
_cell.angle_alpha   90.00
_cell.angle_beta   90.00
_cell.angle_gamma   90.00
#
_symmetry.space_group_name_H-M   'P 1'
#
loop_
_entity.id
_entity.type
_entity.pdbx_description
1 polymer ?
#
loop_
_entity_poly.entity_id
_entity_poly.type
_entity_poly.pdbx_seq_one_letter_code
_entity_poly.pdbx_strand_id
1 'polypeptide(L)'
;MSLSSEIGKVHNELYKTVNGNIRALFPLVLTLLDKFKSKMRLGVAEPIEEAAKDFKRTTKQGIDATLMRIQTEHPEISPLLRKTIEAHLTEISAQPESRINHMVDYISKSKGFLKGLNREDFIGILYETMARTSGEFDKKDGRFFTPKNIILINVEIMRSLLEKDKNINLFPLNVCDPCCGSARFLIYWVESVKRYYKEKGIIPSKKLKNKSQDIYARNLYGIDIAKEIAGYACWNMLFHGDGATNIANADSLNHFGILGHWNLIQDFINEFEVKFKETKRRIQQRRLQDKLDLVESKKSSILYFKNKNEVDISSQKVADLIRSINTLLEIHSEVDLSWWLTVQNLYKLKDFDSINEIMKFQWSKINEEIKNGFDLIITNPPFGRGKNLQINNPHILGQYKLATEAWIGDLTKTLLERLITKQFGMRVEDVYFQCLCELGKLNQRDRSRLTKTRIKKIANEILFEGEGNKKIIGEYLTSKITSKLEREWIKIEDVFNYEHKLTLKDSDTGEEHTIYYDEEGKPLLFKKQLPKQVLFLEQFLRMLKNGGKVFTVIDTGVLSNNDDEYVRRFLFRNSRVHAIVEFPHNAFKAAGTGVKTAIILYEKMPNPLDDYKIFGSLPLKLGYVLNKKDTPPDPDNNDLGKTLSDYREFIGLNKICNRDEWKKEGHCSYWRKYIEKVEET
;
A
#
# COMPACT_ATOMS: atom_id res chain seq x y z
N MET A 1 27.56 -11.16 -16.32
CA MET A 1 26.57 -11.87 -15.47
C MET A 1 25.80 -10.84 -14.65
N SER A 2 24.50 -11.03 -14.45
CA SER A 2 23.68 -10.08 -13.67
C SER A 2 24.05 -10.12 -12.19
N LEU A 3 23.88 -9.01 -11.47
CA LEU A 3 24.12 -8.94 -10.03
C LEU A 3 23.29 -9.98 -9.26
N SER A 4 22.04 -10.22 -9.65
CA SER A 4 21.19 -11.26 -9.05
C SER A 4 21.80 -12.67 -9.19
N SER A 5 22.49 -12.96 -10.30
CA SER A 5 23.20 -14.23 -10.48
C SER A 5 24.39 -14.35 -9.53
N GLU A 6 25.18 -13.28 -9.36
CA GLU A 6 26.30 -13.25 -8.41
C GLU A 6 25.84 -13.38 -6.95
N ILE A 7 24.75 -12.70 -6.59
CA ILE A 7 24.11 -12.85 -5.27
C ILE A 7 23.60 -14.28 -5.09
N GLY A 8 22.98 -14.88 -6.10
CA GLY A 8 22.52 -16.26 -6.07
C GLY A 8 23.64 -17.27 -5.82
N LYS A 9 24.84 -17.06 -6.39
CA LYS A 9 26.02 -17.90 -6.12
C LYS A 9 26.44 -17.83 -4.66
N VAL A 10 26.55 -16.61 -4.13
CA VAL A 10 26.87 -16.38 -2.70
C VAL A 10 25.82 -17.02 -1.82
N HIS A 11 24.54 -16.77 -2.06
CA HIS A 11 23.46 -17.41 -1.31
C HIS A 11 23.57 -18.94 -1.32
N ASN A 12 23.72 -19.56 -2.48
CA ASN A 12 23.68 -21.02 -2.62
C ASN A 12 24.85 -21.71 -1.92
N GLU A 13 26.03 -21.09 -1.94
CA GLU A 13 27.17 -21.64 -1.21
C GLU A 13 26.93 -21.55 0.30
N LEU A 14 26.48 -20.38 0.77
CA LEU A 14 26.27 -20.13 2.18
C LEU A 14 25.10 -20.97 2.73
N TYR A 15 24.05 -21.18 1.95
CA TYR A 15 22.92 -22.08 2.27
C TYR A 15 23.41 -23.47 2.67
N LYS A 16 24.40 -24.02 1.96
CA LYS A 16 25.02 -25.31 2.30
C LYS A 16 25.80 -25.21 3.61
N THR A 17 26.56 -24.14 3.82
CA THR A 17 27.38 -23.94 5.02
C THR A 17 26.55 -23.88 6.31
N VAL A 18 25.34 -23.32 6.23
CA VAL A 18 24.46 -23.05 7.40
C VAL A 18 23.28 -24.01 7.52
N ASN A 19 23.31 -25.16 6.83
CA ASN A 19 22.23 -26.16 6.82
C ASN A 19 20.84 -25.56 6.50
N GLY A 20 20.79 -24.59 5.57
CA GLY A 20 19.56 -23.95 5.13
C GLY A 20 19.08 -22.74 5.95
N ASN A 21 19.70 -22.40 7.08
CA ASN A 21 19.38 -21.16 7.81
C ASN A 21 20.12 -19.94 7.22
N ILE A 22 19.56 -19.33 6.18
CA ILE A 22 20.17 -18.19 5.48
C ILE A 22 20.05 -16.84 6.20
N ARG A 23 19.39 -16.79 7.37
CA ARG A 23 19.16 -15.52 8.10
C ARG A 23 20.46 -14.91 8.61
N ALA A 24 21.50 -15.73 8.79
CA ALA A 24 22.84 -15.29 9.13
C ALA A 24 23.56 -14.55 7.98
N LEU A 25 23.07 -14.60 6.73
CA LEU A 25 23.69 -13.87 5.63
C LEU A 25 23.51 -12.35 5.77
N PHE A 26 22.34 -11.89 6.20
CA PHE A 26 22.07 -10.46 6.24
C PHE A 26 23.04 -9.70 7.14
N PRO A 27 23.28 -10.10 8.39
CA PRO A 27 24.25 -9.42 9.26
C PRO A 27 25.65 -9.30 8.65
N LEU A 28 26.11 -10.35 7.94
CA LEU A 28 27.38 -10.35 7.23
C LEU A 28 27.41 -9.31 6.12
N VAL A 29 26.38 -9.28 5.26
CA VAL A 29 26.31 -8.34 4.15
C VAL A 29 26.12 -6.91 4.63
N LEU A 30 25.32 -6.68 5.68
CA LEU A 30 25.15 -5.37 6.31
C LEU A 30 26.47 -4.86 6.90
N THR A 31 27.27 -5.74 7.51
CA THR A 31 28.61 -5.41 8.02
C THR A 31 29.57 -5.04 6.90
N LEU A 32 29.56 -5.78 5.78
CA LEU A 32 30.34 -5.44 4.59
C LEU A 32 29.90 -4.09 3.98
N LEU A 33 28.60 -3.85 3.88
CA LEU A 33 28.03 -2.60 3.38
C LEU A 33 28.41 -1.39 4.23
N ASP A 34 28.36 -1.54 5.55
CA ASP A 34 28.81 -0.51 6.49
C ASP A 34 30.28 -0.16 6.28
N LYS A 35 31.16 -1.17 6.22
CA LYS A 35 32.59 -0.98 5.93
C LYS A 35 32.79 -0.28 4.59
N PHE A 36 32.12 -0.73 3.54
CA PHE A 36 32.18 -0.11 2.22
C PHE A 36 31.75 1.37 2.26
N LYS A 37 30.64 1.70 2.94
CA LYS A 37 30.20 3.09 3.07
C LYS A 37 31.13 3.94 3.91
N SER A 38 31.77 3.36 4.92
CA SER A 38 32.84 4.02 5.66
C SER A 38 34.01 4.40 4.72
N LYS A 39 34.49 3.46 3.90
CA LYS A 39 35.56 3.74 2.90
C LYS A 39 35.15 4.81 1.89
N MET A 40 33.90 4.78 1.42
CA MET A 40 33.35 5.82 0.53
C MET A 40 33.30 7.20 1.21
N ARG A 41 32.94 7.27 2.49
CA ARG A 41 32.93 8.53 3.27
C ARG A 41 34.34 9.09 3.46
N LEU A 42 35.33 8.22 3.67
CA LEU A 42 36.74 8.58 3.84
C LEU A 42 37.45 8.92 2.51
N GLY A 43 36.78 8.75 1.35
CA GLY A 43 37.38 9.06 0.04
C GLY A 43 38.50 8.10 -0.36
N VAL A 44 38.45 6.85 0.12
CA VAL A 44 39.43 5.81 -0.24
C VAL A 44 39.33 5.52 -1.74
N ALA A 45 40.48 5.40 -2.41
CA ALA A 45 40.56 5.21 -3.87
C ALA A 45 39.91 3.90 -4.34
N GLU A 46 40.16 2.79 -3.64
CA GLU A 46 39.59 1.46 -3.93
C GLU A 46 38.69 0.99 -2.78
N PRO A 47 37.51 1.61 -2.62
CA PRO A 47 36.68 1.42 -1.43
C PRO A 47 36.12 0.00 -1.33
N ILE A 48 35.87 -0.67 -2.46
CA ILE A 48 35.41 -2.06 -2.48
C ILE A 48 36.50 -3.01 -2.00
N GLU A 49 37.72 -2.86 -2.51
CA GLU A 49 38.82 -3.77 -2.19
C GLU A 49 39.24 -3.63 -0.73
N GLU A 50 39.35 -2.40 -0.24
CA GLU A 50 39.65 -2.12 1.16
C GLU A 50 38.54 -2.58 2.10
N ALA A 51 37.27 -2.41 1.72
CA ALA A 51 36.16 -2.95 2.50
C ALA A 51 36.16 -4.48 2.55
N ALA A 52 36.50 -5.15 1.43
CA ALA A 52 36.62 -6.61 1.39
C ALA A 52 37.78 -7.12 2.27
N LYS A 53 38.92 -6.43 2.29
CA LYS A 53 40.06 -6.73 3.18
C LYS A 53 39.67 -6.58 4.66
N ASP A 54 39.02 -5.49 5.01
CA ASP A 54 38.54 -5.25 6.39
C ASP A 54 37.43 -6.23 6.79
N PHE A 55 36.56 -6.59 5.85
CA PHE A 55 35.52 -7.58 6.07
C PHE A 55 36.13 -8.96 6.32
N LYS A 56 37.16 -9.35 5.55
CA LYS A 56 37.87 -10.63 5.73
C LYS A 56 38.46 -10.81 7.13
N ARG A 57 38.83 -9.72 7.80
CA ARG A 57 39.37 -9.72 9.17
C ARG A 57 38.29 -9.66 10.26
N THR A 58 37.02 -9.63 9.87
CA THR A 58 35.90 -9.45 10.81
C THR A 58 35.59 -10.75 11.52
N THR A 59 35.50 -10.69 12.84
CA THR A 59 35.07 -11.79 13.69
C THR A 59 33.57 -11.70 13.97
N LYS A 60 33.02 -12.72 14.61
CA LYS A 60 31.65 -12.70 15.13
C LYS A 60 31.37 -11.49 16.01
N GLN A 61 32.26 -11.20 16.96
CA GLN A 61 32.19 -10.00 17.80
C GLN A 61 32.24 -8.70 17.00
N GLY A 62 32.97 -8.67 15.88
CA GLY A 62 33.01 -7.52 14.99
C GLY A 62 31.69 -7.26 14.26
N ILE A 63 30.96 -8.32 13.90
CA ILE A 63 29.61 -8.21 13.31
C ILE A 63 28.64 -7.67 14.36
N ASP A 64 28.65 -8.25 15.57
CA ASP A 64 27.79 -7.82 16.68
C ASP A 64 28.04 -6.34 17.03
N ALA A 65 29.31 -5.95 17.15
CA ALA A 65 29.70 -4.57 17.40
C ALA A 65 29.22 -3.62 16.29
N THR A 66 29.22 -4.06 15.02
CA THR A 66 28.74 -3.23 13.91
C THR A 66 27.22 -3.00 14.03
N LEU A 67 26.45 -4.06 14.28
CA LEU A 67 24.99 -3.94 14.44
C LEU A 67 24.61 -3.10 15.67
N MET A 68 25.28 -3.32 16.80
CA MET A 68 25.07 -2.51 18.01
C MET A 68 25.47 -1.05 17.82
N ARG A 69 26.55 -0.78 17.08
CA ARG A 69 26.96 0.59 16.74
C ARG A 69 25.89 1.27 15.91
N ILE A 70 25.36 0.61 14.88
CA ILE A 70 24.25 1.15 14.08
C ILE A 70 23.04 1.47 14.96
N GLN A 71 22.68 0.57 15.88
CA GLN A 71 21.59 0.81 16.83
C GLN A 71 21.85 2.02 17.74
N THR A 72 23.11 2.30 18.09
CA THR A 72 23.49 3.38 19.00
C THR A 72 23.65 4.72 18.27
N GLU A 73 24.20 4.72 17.05
CA GLU A 73 24.37 5.91 16.20
C GLU A 73 23.04 6.47 15.72
N HIS A 74 21.97 5.66 15.73
CA HIS A 74 20.62 6.05 15.33
C HIS A 74 19.65 5.84 16.52
N PRO A 75 19.69 6.68 17.57
CA PRO A 75 18.87 6.48 18.78
C PRO A 75 17.36 6.51 18.51
N GLU A 76 16.95 7.22 17.45
CA GLU A 76 15.56 7.37 17.02
C GLU A 76 15.07 6.27 16.05
N ILE A 77 15.78 5.13 15.90
CA ILE A 77 15.31 4.05 15.04
C ILE A 77 13.90 3.57 15.40
N SER A 78 13.14 3.17 14.38
CA SER A 78 11.81 2.60 14.57
C SER A 78 11.85 1.34 15.44
N PRO A 79 10.80 1.07 16.25
CA PRO A 79 10.69 -0.16 17.03
C PRO A 79 10.81 -1.43 16.17
N LEU A 80 10.35 -1.36 14.92
CA LEU A 80 10.50 -2.43 13.94
C LEU A 80 11.98 -2.73 13.65
N LEU A 81 12.78 -1.71 13.29
CA LEU A 81 14.20 -1.90 13.00
C LEU A 81 14.96 -2.42 14.23
N ARG A 82 14.63 -1.93 15.44
CA ARG A 82 15.23 -2.44 16.68
C ARG A 82 15.00 -3.95 16.84
N LYS A 83 13.75 -4.41 16.68
CA LYS A 83 13.41 -5.84 16.71
C LYS A 83 14.13 -6.63 15.60
N THR A 84 14.31 -6.03 14.42
CA THR A 84 15.06 -6.66 13.32
C THR A 84 16.55 -6.80 13.64
N ILE A 85 17.18 -5.78 14.25
CA ILE A 85 18.57 -5.83 14.72
C ILE A 85 18.75 -6.92 15.79
N GLU A 86 17.84 -6.99 16.76
CA GLU A 86 17.85 -8.01 17.82
C GLU A 86 17.74 -9.43 17.24
N ALA A 87 16.86 -9.63 16.26
CA ALA A 87 16.73 -10.90 15.55
C ALA A 87 18.04 -11.27 14.82
N HIS A 88 18.66 -10.32 14.14
CA HIS A 88 19.95 -10.49 13.46
C HIS A 88 21.11 -10.85 14.42
N LEU A 89 21.19 -10.17 15.57
CA LEU A 89 22.16 -10.48 16.62
C LEU A 89 21.97 -11.91 17.15
N THR A 90 20.73 -12.33 17.36
CA THR A 90 20.39 -13.69 17.81
C THR A 90 20.83 -14.74 16.77
N GLU A 91 20.54 -14.51 15.49
CA GLU A 91 20.90 -15.43 14.41
C GLU A 91 22.43 -15.60 14.28
N ILE A 92 23.21 -14.51 14.36
CA ILE A 92 24.68 -14.58 14.34
C ILE A 92 25.20 -15.26 15.59
N SER A 93 24.65 -14.93 16.76
CA SER A 93 24.98 -15.56 18.04
C SER A 93 24.79 -17.09 18.01
N ALA A 94 23.81 -17.59 17.27
CA ALA A 94 23.57 -19.02 17.12
C ALA A 94 24.57 -19.74 16.21
N GLN A 95 25.33 -19.04 15.35
CA GLN A 95 26.26 -19.68 14.41
C GLN A 95 27.63 -19.98 15.03
N PRO A 96 28.22 -21.17 14.76
CA PRO A 96 29.61 -21.47 15.08
C PRO A 96 30.59 -20.51 14.39
N GLU A 97 31.66 -20.13 15.09
CA GLU A 97 32.66 -19.18 14.58
C GLU A 97 33.36 -19.68 13.31
N SER A 98 33.63 -20.99 13.22
CA SER A 98 34.20 -21.61 12.00
C SER A 98 33.32 -21.40 10.76
N ARG A 99 31.98 -21.43 10.92
CA ARG A 99 31.05 -21.13 9.82
C ARG A 99 31.12 -19.66 9.46
N ILE A 100 31.06 -18.75 10.42
CA ILE A 100 31.19 -17.31 10.18
C ILE A 100 32.47 -17.00 9.39
N ASN A 101 33.61 -17.56 9.80
CA ASN A 101 34.90 -17.34 9.14
C ASN A 101 34.90 -17.85 7.69
N HIS A 102 34.30 -19.03 7.44
CA HIS A 102 34.15 -19.54 6.07
C HIS A 102 33.28 -18.61 5.21
N MET A 103 32.15 -18.15 5.74
CA MET A 103 31.24 -17.25 5.03
C MET A 103 31.90 -15.90 4.71
N VAL A 104 32.61 -15.33 5.68
CA VAL A 104 33.38 -14.09 5.53
C VAL A 104 34.44 -14.23 4.44
N ASP A 105 35.22 -15.32 4.46
CA ASP A 105 36.26 -15.58 3.45
C ASP A 105 35.65 -15.72 2.04
N TYR A 106 34.56 -16.47 1.90
CA TYR A 106 33.89 -16.67 0.60
C TYR A 106 33.37 -15.36 0.01
N ILE A 107 32.63 -14.57 0.80
CA ILE A 107 32.09 -13.27 0.36
C ILE A 107 33.24 -12.32 -0.02
N SER A 108 34.32 -12.27 0.77
CA SER A 108 35.48 -11.40 0.50
C SER A 108 36.22 -11.70 -0.80
N LYS A 109 36.07 -12.93 -1.34
CA LYS A 109 36.67 -13.35 -2.62
C LYS A 109 35.72 -13.23 -3.81
N SER A 110 34.44 -12.99 -3.56
CA SER A 110 33.38 -13.00 -4.57
C SER A 110 33.34 -11.67 -5.36
N LYS A 111 34.28 -11.48 -6.30
CA LYS A 111 34.46 -10.22 -7.07
C LYS A 111 33.17 -9.69 -7.70
N GLY A 112 32.35 -10.57 -8.29
CA GLY A 112 31.08 -10.19 -8.93
C GLY A 112 30.06 -9.62 -7.92
N PHE A 113 29.95 -10.25 -6.76
CA PHE A 113 29.14 -9.78 -5.64
C PHE A 113 29.64 -8.44 -5.10
N LEU A 114 30.95 -8.32 -4.88
CA LEU A 114 31.59 -7.11 -4.35
C LEU A 114 31.44 -5.90 -5.28
N LYS A 115 31.55 -6.09 -6.61
CA LYS A 115 31.24 -5.03 -7.59
C LYS A 115 29.80 -4.51 -7.46
N GLY A 116 28.88 -5.36 -7.00
CA GLY A 116 27.50 -5.02 -6.72
C GLY A 116 27.32 -3.91 -5.68
N LEU A 117 28.26 -3.74 -4.74
CA LEU A 117 28.17 -2.73 -3.68
C LEU A 117 28.07 -1.29 -4.20
N ASN A 118 28.55 -1.04 -5.43
CA ASN A 118 28.42 0.27 -6.10
C ASN A 118 27.02 0.52 -6.69
N ARG A 119 26.17 -0.50 -6.81
CA ARG A 119 24.80 -0.32 -7.31
C ARG A 119 23.94 0.28 -6.20
N GLU A 120 23.21 1.35 -6.53
CA GLU A 120 22.30 2.02 -5.58
C GLU A 120 21.28 1.02 -4.99
N ASP A 121 20.67 0.19 -5.84
CA ASP A 121 19.66 -0.80 -5.43
C ASP A 121 20.24 -2.18 -5.03
N PHE A 122 21.51 -2.24 -4.60
CA PHE A 122 22.16 -3.51 -4.21
C PHE A 122 21.36 -4.26 -3.14
N ILE A 123 20.93 -3.53 -2.10
CA ILE A 123 20.19 -4.08 -0.96
C ILE A 123 18.82 -4.61 -1.42
N GLY A 124 18.09 -3.87 -2.25
CA GLY A 124 16.81 -4.30 -2.79
C GLY A 124 16.93 -5.58 -3.63
N ILE A 125 17.95 -5.65 -4.50
CA ILE A 125 18.24 -6.84 -5.32
C ILE A 125 18.68 -8.02 -4.46
N LEU A 126 19.47 -7.78 -3.41
CA LEU A 126 19.86 -8.80 -2.44
C LEU A 126 18.63 -9.42 -1.79
N TYR A 127 17.75 -8.61 -1.20
CA TYR A 127 16.54 -9.10 -0.54
C TYR A 127 15.65 -9.89 -1.49
N GLU A 128 15.40 -9.36 -2.68
CA GLU A 128 14.58 -10.03 -3.68
C GLU A 128 15.17 -11.39 -4.11
N THR A 129 16.50 -11.45 -4.26
CA THR A 129 17.19 -12.70 -4.61
C THR A 129 17.07 -13.71 -3.47
N MET A 130 17.34 -13.28 -2.24
CA MET A 130 17.27 -14.10 -1.03
C MET A 130 15.87 -14.66 -0.78
N ALA A 131 14.86 -13.81 -0.93
CA ALA A 131 13.46 -14.17 -0.79
C ALA A 131 13.00 -15.20 -1.83
N ARG A 132 13.49 -15.08 -3.07
CA ARG A 132 13.20 -16.06 -4.13
C ARG A 132 13.84 -17.42 -3.86
N THR A 133 15.03 -17.45 -3.27
CA THR A 133 15.79 -18.68 -3.07
C THR A 133 15.46 -19.39 -1.77
N SER A 134 14.92 -18.70 -0.77
CA SER A 134 14.58 -19.27 0.55
C SER A 134 13.30 -20.11 0.57
N GLY A 135 12.42 -19.95 -0.42
CA GLY A 135 11.11 -20.61 -0.43
C GLY A 135 10.12 -20.12 0.64
N GLU A 136 10.55 -19.26 1.58
CA GLU A 136 9.71 -18.66 2.64
C GLU A 136 8.65 -17.70 2.07
N PHE A 137 8.80 -17.27 0.82
CA PHE A 137 7.85 -16.40 0.11
C PHE A 137 6.89 -17.27 -0.71
N ASP A 138 5.92 -17.86 -0.02
CA ASP A 138 4.91 -18.72 -0.64
C ASP A 138 4.10 -17.90 -1.67
N LYS A 139 4.10 -18.32 -2.94
CA LYS A 139 3.41 -17.64 -4.05
C LYS A 139 1.89 -17.54 -3.87
N LYS A 140 1.34 -18.19 -2.83
CA LYS A 140 -0.09 -18.27 -2.52
C LYS A 140 -0.73 -16.93 -2.13
N ASP A 141 0.05 -15.96 -1.66
CA ASP A 141 -0.47 -14.65 -1.21
C ASP A 141 -0.48 -13.57 -2.29
N GLY A 142 -0.14 -13.90 -3.53
CA GLY A 142 -0.07 -12.93 -4.64
C GLY A 142 0.96 -11.82 -4.44
N ARG A 143 1.98 -12.08 -3.62
CA ARG A 143 3.12 -11.18 -3.38
C ARG A 143 4.13 -11.36 -4.52
N PHE A 144 4.38 -10.27 -5.24
CA PHE A 144 5.17 -10.28 -6.46
C PHE A 144 6.23 -9.18 -6.41
N PHE A 145 7.49 -9.55 -6.66
CA PHE A 145 8.55 -8.57 -6.86
C PHE A 145 8.29 -7.78 -8.15
N THR A 146 8.46 -6.46 -8.08
CA THR A 146 8.34 -5.58 -9.23
C THR A 146 9.63 -5.59 -10.04
N PRO A 147 9.61 -5.96 -11.34
CA PRO A 147 10.78 -5.83 -12.21
C PRO A 147 11.32 -4.40 -12.22
N LYS A 148 12.66 -4.24 -12.23
CA LYS A 148 13.34 -2.93 -12.17
C LYS A 148 12.79 -1.95 -13.21
N ASN A 149 12.65 -2.39 -14.46
CA ASN A 149 12.21 -1.51 -15.54
C ASN A 149 10.76 -1.06 -15.38
N ILE A 150 9.91 -1.88 -14.75
CA ILE A 150 8.56 -1.47 -14.34
C ILE A 150 8.68 -0.37 -13.26
N ILE A 151 9.48 -0.55 -12.21
CA ILE A 151 9.67 0.49 -11.17
C ILE A 151 10.13 1.82 -11.80
N LEU A 152 11.11 1.77 -12.71
CA LEU A 152 11.65 2.94 -13.38
C LEU A 152 10.57 3.68 -14.19
N ILE A 153 9.77 2.99 -15.00
CA ILE A 153 8.74 3.67 -15.82
C ILE A 153 7.67 4.31 -14.93
N ASN A 154 7.32 3.68 -13.80
CA ASN A 154 6.37 4.25 -12.84
C ASN A 154 6.87 5.60 -12.32
N VAL A 155 8.09 5.60 -11.79
CA VAL A 155 8.73 6.77 -11.18
C VAL A 155 8.92 7.88 -12.22
N GLU A 156 9.35 7.56 -13.44
CA GLU A 156 9.62 8.58 -14.47
C GLU A 156 8.37 9.24 -15.04
N ILE A 157 7.28 8.49 -15.22
CA ILE A 157 6.00 9.07 -15.65
C ILE A 157 5.48 9.99 -14.54
N MET A 158 5.50 9.54 -13.28
CA MET A 158 5.11 10.38 -12.13
C MET A 158 5.93 11.67 -12.08
N ARG A 159 7.27 11.57 -12.14
CA ARG A 159 8.16 12.74 -12.12
C ARG A 159 7.87 13.68 -13.30
N SER A 160 7.67 13.13 -14.50
CA SER A 160 7.39 13.95 -15.69
C SER A 160 6.08 14.73 -15.56
N LEU A 161 5.05 14.14 -14.94
CA LEU A 161 3.81 14.86 -14.65
C LEU A 161 4.04 16.07 -13.74
N LEU A 162 4.85 15.90 -12.70
CA LEU A 162 5.17 16.96 -11.74
C LEU A 162 6.07 18.05 -12.33
N GLU A 163 7.04 17.67 -13.19
CA GLU A 163 7.92 18.59 -13.93
C GLU A 163 7.14 19.59 -14.81
N LYS A 164 5.90 19.29 -15.16
CA LYS A 164 5.03 20.21 -15.92
C LYS A 164 4.86 21.56 -15.20
N ASP A 165 4.82 21.56 -13.87
CA ASP A 165 4.89 22.79 -13.10
C ASP A 165 6.35 23.28 -13.04
N LYS A 166 6.61 24.41 -13.69
CA LYS A 166 7.96 25.01 -13.79
C LYS A 166 8.51 25.43 -12.42
N ASN A 167 7.65 25.62 -11.42
CA ASN A 167 8.04 26.03 -10.07
C ASN A 167 8.10 24.86 -9.08
N ILE A 168 7.92 23.61 -9.55
CA ILE A 168 7.86 22.46 -8.67
C ILE A 168 9.15 22.27 -7.86
N ASN A 169 8.99 22.09 -6.56
CA ASN A 169 10.04 21.61 -5.69
C ASN A 169 9.75 20.15 -5.34
N LEU A 170 10.60 19.23 -5.79
CA LEU A 170 10.41 17.80 -5.59
C LEU A 170 10.95 17.31 -4.24
N PHE A 171 11.79 18.09 -3.55
CA PHE A 171 12.35 17.69 -2.23
C PHE A 171 11.31 17.54 -1.11
N PRO A 172 10.36 18.47 -0.91
CA PRO A 172 9.42 18.40 0.21
C PRO A 172 8.22 17.49 -0.05
N LEU A 173 8.17 16.78 -1.18
CA LEU A 173 7.02 15.93 -1.51
C LEU A 173 7.01 14.69 -0.61
N ASN A 174 5.89 14.48 0.06
CA ASN A 174 5.66 13.32 0.90
C ASN A 174 5.22 12.14 0.05
N VAL A 175 6.04 11.10 0.00
CA VAL A 175 5.86 9.94 -0.88
C VAL A 175 5.70 8.67 -0.05
N CYS A 176 4.61 7.95 -0.28
CA CYS A 176 4.34 6.68 0.39
C CYS A 176 4.31 5.51 -0.59
N ASP A 177 4.94 4.41 -0.19
CA ASP A 177 4.70 3.09 -0.78
C ASP A 177 3.96 2.21 0.25
N PRO A 178 2.62 2.11 0.19
CA PRO A 178 1.82 1.33 1.13
C PRO A 178 1.92 -0.18 0.92
N CYS A 179 2.70 -0.66 -0.05
CA CYS A 179 3.02 -2.09 -0.24
C CYS A 179 4.51 -2.20 -0.55
N CYS A 180 5.34 -1.68 0.34
CA CYS A 180 6.69 -1.26 -0.02
C CYS A 180 7.64 -2.39 -0.41
N GLY A 181 7.39 -3.62 0.02
CA GLY A 181 8.37 -4.68 -0.12
C GLY A 181 9.70 -4.22 0.51
N SER A 182 10.79 -4.35 -0.23
CA SER A 182 12.12 -3.85 0.16
C SER A 182 12.33 -2.33 -0.09
N ALA A 183 11.27 -1.55 -0.28
CA ALA A 183 11.26 -0.10 -0.51
C ALA A 183 11.91 0.38 -1.82
N ARG A 184 11.98 -0.48 -2.85
CA ARG A 184 12.67 -0.14 -4.13
C ARG A 184 12.04 1.06 -4.84
N PHE A 185 10.71 1.21 -4.84
CA PHE A 185 10.06 2.39 -5.42
C PHE A 185 10.55 3.70 -4.78
N LEU A 186 10.69 3.73 -3.45
CA LEU A 186 11.19 4.90 -2.72
C LEU A 186 12.65 5.22 -3.07
N ILE A 187 13.51 4.20 -3.20
CA ILE A 187 14.91 4.38 -3.62
C ILE A 187 14.97 4.99 -5.03
N TYR A 188 14.25 4.41 -5.98
CA TYR A 188 14.24 4.89 -7.37
C TYR A 188 13.57 6.25 -7.52
N TRP A 189 12.61 6.60 -6.67
CA TRP A 189 12.04 7.95 -6.60
C TRP A 189 13.12 8.99 -6.31
N VAL A 190 13.91 8.79 -5.25
CA VAL A 190 15.00 9.72 -4.92
C VAL A 190 16.06 9.76 -6.02
N GLU A 191 16.37 8.63 -6.65
CA GLU A 191 17.27 8.59 -7.79
C GLU A 191 16.77 9.47 -8.95
N SER A 192 15.48 9.37 -9.26
CA SER A 192 14.82 10.17 -10.29
C SER A 192 14.84 11.68 -9.97
N VAL A 193 14.55 12.04 -8.71
CA VAL A 193 14.64 13.43 -8.22
C VAL A 193 16.07 13.96 -8.33
N LYS A 194 17.08 13.16 -7.92
CA LYS A 194 18.49 13.52 -8.05
C LYS A 194 18.88 13.78 -9.51
N ARG A 195 18.45 12.90 -10.42
CA ARG A 195 18.72 13.05 -11.85
C ARG A 195 18.11 14.34 -12.40
N TYR A 196 16.85 14.63 -12.07
CA TYR A 196 16.18 15.86 -12.48
C TYR A 196 16.96 17.13 -12.10
N TYR A 197 17.34 17.27 -10.83
CA TYR A 197 18.07 18.47 -10.39
C TYR A 197 19.48 18.57 -10.98
N LYS A 198 20.13 17.41 -11.22
CA LYS A 198 21.44 17.36 -11.87
C LYS A 198 21.36 17.82 -13.33
N GLU A 199 20.38 17.32 -14.08
CA GLU A 199 20.18 17.65 -15.50
C GLU A 199 19.82 19.11 -15.73
N LYS A 200 19.02 19.70 -14.83
CA LYS A 200 18.68 21.12 -14.90
C LYS A 200 19.81 22.04 -14.42
N GLY A 201 20.87 21.51 -13.82
CA GLY A 201 21.98 22.30 -13.28
C GLY A 201 21.59 23.23 -12.12
N ILE A 202 20.44 23.00 -11.47
CA ILE A 202 19.86 23.92 -10.47
C ILE A 202 20.62 23.83 -9.13
N ILE A 203 21.16 22.66 -8.79
CA ILE A 203 21.74 22.39 -7.47
C ILE A 203 23.12 21.75 -7.59
N PRO A 204 24.17 22.30 -6.92
CA PRO A 204 25.49 21.68 -6.88
C PRO A 204 25.46 20.28 -6.25
N SER A 205 26.28 19.35 -6.76
CA SER A 205 26.31 17.93 -6.36
C SER A 205 26.41 17.70 -4.85
N LYS A 206 27.20 18.50 -4.12
CA LYS A 206 27.35 18.38 -2.65
C LYS A 206 26.05 18.73 -1.92
N LYS A 207 25.36 19.80 -2.35
CA LYS A 207 24.08 20.23 -1.77
C LYS A 207 22.96 19.26 -2.11
N LEU A 208 23.00 18.67 -3.31
CA LEU A 208 22.07 17.63 -3.73
C LEU A 208 22.17 16.37 -2.85
N LYS A 209 23.39 15.95 -2.49
CA LYS A 209 23.61 14.82 -1.58
C LYS A 209 22.94 15.07 -0.22
N ASN A 210 23.21 16.21 0.42
CA ASN A 210 22.63 16.54 1.73
C ASN A 210 21.11 16.59 1.67
N LYS A 211 20.55 17.34 0.71
CA LYS A 211 19.09 17.41 0.54
C LYS A 211 18.44 16.05 0.32
N SER A 212 19.12 15.14 -0.39
CA SER A 212 18.59 13.79 -0.62
C SER A 212 18.52 12.98 0.68
N GLN A 213 19.45 13.17 1.63
CA GLN A 213 19.37 12.52 2.95
C GLN A 213 18.13 13.02 3.71
N ASP A 214 17.86 14.32 3.68
CA ASP A 214 16.69 14.90 4.35
C ASP A 214 15.37 14.30 3.84
N ILE A 215 15.25 14.02 2.53
CA ILE A 215 14.05 13.37 1.96
C ILE A 215 13.86 11.98 2.61
N TYR A 216 14.92 11.15 2.68
CA TYR A 216 14.82 9.81 3.26
C TYR A 216 14.28 9.85 4.70
N ALA A 217 14.77 10.78 5.51
CA ALA A 217 14.41 10.90 6.92
C ALA A 217 12.99 11.47 7.15
N ARG A 218 12.52 12.38 6.28
CA ARG A 218 11.35 13.22 6.59
C ARG A 218 10.20 13.14 5.60
N ASN A 219 10.40 12.56 4.42
CA ASN A 219 9.43 12.66 3.32
C ASN A 219 9.13 11.33 2.61
N LEU A 220 9.81 10.23 2.95
CA LEU A 220 9.54 8.91 2.37
C LEU A 220 8.98 7.96 3.42
N TYR A 221 7.92 7.25 3.04
CA TYR A 221 7.14 6.39 3.93
C TYR A 221 6.86 5.05 3.28
N GLY A 222 6.86 3.98 4.05
CA GLY A 222 6.60 2.64 3.54
C GLY A 222 5.81 1.79 4.51
N ILE A 223 4.95 0.93 3.98
CA ILE A 223 4.15 -0.01 4.77
C ILE A 223 4.25 -1.38 4.12
N ASP A 224 4.52 -2.40 4.93
CA ASP A 224 4.40 -3.79 4.50
C ASP A 224 3.83 -4.65 5.63
N ILE A 225 2.93 -5.57 5.28
CA ILE A 225 2.26 -6.45 6.25
C ILE A 225 3.23 -7.52 6.78
N ALA A 226 4.28 -7.88 6.05
CA ALA A 226 5.26 -8.86 6.49
C ALA A 226 6.38 -8.19 7.28
N LYS A 227 6.51 -8.56 8.55
CA LYS A 227 7.48 -7.97 9.48
C LYS A 227 8.92 -8.06 8.97
N GLU A 228 9.31 -9.22 8.42
CA GLU A 228 10.66 -9.45 7.91
C GLU A 228 10.96 -8.54 6.70
N ILE A 229 9.99 -8.41 5.79
CA ILE A 229 10.11 -7.55 4.60
C ILE A 229 10.17 -6.08 4.99
N ALA A 230 9.29 -5.64 5.89
CA ALA A 230 9.31 -4.29 6.43
C ALA A 230 10.65 -3.99 7.13
N GLY A 231 11.21 -4.94 7.88
CA GLY A 231 12.55 -4.83 8.47
C GLY A 231 13.67 -4.67 7.43
N TYR A 232 13.54 -5.32 6.27
CA TYR A 232 14.45 -5.14 5.14
C TYR A 232 14.31 -3.78 4.46
N ALA A 233 13.09 -3.27 4.34
CA ALA A 233 12.86 -1.88 3.92
C ALA A 233 13.52 -0.89 4.89
N CYS A 234 13.43 -1.09 6.21
CA CYS A 234 14.12 -0.26 7.20
C CYS A 234 15.63 -0.19 6.91
N TRP A 235 16.26 -1.34 6.69
CA TRP A 235 17.68 -1.40 6.34
C TRP A 235 18.00 -0.68 5.04
N ASN A 236 17.22 -0.93 3.98
CA ASN A 236 17.45 -0.29 2.69
C ASN A 236 17.37 1.24 2.80
N MET A 237 16.36 1.75 3.52
CA MET A 237 16.17 3.18 3.76
C MET A 237 17.27 3.78 4.65
N LEU A 238 17.67 3.09 5.73
CA LEU A 238 18.74 3.53 6.63
C LEU A 238 20.03 3.77 5.85
N PHE A 239 20.42 2.78 5.06
CA PHE A 239 21.67 2.78 4.33
C PHE A 239 21.71 3.90 3.27
N HIS A 240 20.58 4.34 2.73
CA HIS A 240 20.56 5.40 1.72
C HIS A 240 20.68 6.82 2.28
N GLY A 241 20.15 7.08 3.48
CA GLY A 241 20.31 8.38 4.13
C GLY A 241 19.51 8.62 5.39
N ASP A 242 19.25 7.55 6.14
CA ASP A 242 18.49 7.53 7.39
C ASP A 242 16.96 7.68 7.27
N GLY A 243 16.32 6.79 6.50
CA GLY A 243 14.85 6.71 6.39
C GLY A 243 14.18 5.56 7.15
N ALA A 244 14.89 4.86 8.04
CA ALA A 244 14.34 3.70 8.75
C ALA A 244 13.19 4.03 9.71
N THR A 245 13.03 5.30 10.05
CA THR A 245 12.02 5.82 10.97
C THR A 245 10.60 5.82 10.37
N ASN A 246 10.47 5.77 9.05
CA ASN A 246 9.19 5.91 8.35
C ASN A 246 8.69 4.62 7.67
N ILE A 247 9.20 3.46 8.09
CA ILE A 247 8.69 2.15 7.65
C ILE A 247 7.85 1.53 8.77
N ALA A 248 6.61 1.17 8.44
CA ALA A 248 5.68 0.53 9.36
C ALA A 248 5.39 -0.92 8.96
N ASN A 249 5.25 -1.79 9.95
CA ASN A 249 4.69 -3.12 9.75
C ASN A 249 3.19 -3.07 10.07
N ALA A 250 2.34 -3.00 9.04
CA ALA A 250 0.90 -2.86 9.19
C ALA A 250 0.12 -3.45 8.01
N ASP A 251 -1.17 -3.72 8.21
CA ASP A 251 -2.10 -4.01 7.12
C ASP A 251 -2.59 -2.70 6.50
N SER A 252 -2.09 -2.41 5.30
CA SER A 252 -2.47 -1.22 4.53
C SER A 252 -3.96 -1.11 4.23
N LEU A 253 -4.73 -2.19 4.31
CA LEU A 253 -6.19 -2.16 4.17
C LEU A 253 -6.94 -1.91 5.49
N ASN A 254 -6.27 -1.89 6.63
CA ASN A 254 -6.88 -1.59 7.93
C ASN A 254 -6.69 -0.12 8.30
N HIS A 255 -7.52 0.75 7.72
CA HIS A 255 -7.35 2.20 7.86
C HIS A 255 -7.72 2.73 9.26
N PHE A 256 -8.82 2.23 9.84
CA PHE A 256 -9.36 2.72 11.12
C PHE A 256 -9.06 1.81 12.32
N GLY A 257 -8.51 0.62 12.10
CA GLY A 257 -8.13 -0.30 13.18
C GLY A 257 -9.29 -0.69 14.08
N ILE A 258 -9.05 -0.65 15.39
CA ILE A 258 -10.03 -0.99 16.43
C ILE A 258 -11.31 -0.13 16.37
N LEU A 259 -11.27 1.06 15.76
CA LEU A 259 -12.46 1.90 15.60
C LEU A 259 -13.48 1.28 14.65
N GLY A 260 -13.07 0.36 13.76
CA GLY A 260 -13.98 -0.47 12.95
C GLY A 260 -14.82 -1.46 13.78
N HIS A 261 -14.44 -1.66 15.05
CA HIS A 261 -15.11 -2.54 16.02
C HIS A 261 -15.81 -1.72 17.12
N TRP A 262 -16.57 -0.69 16.74
CA TRP A 262 -17.09 0.31 17.67
C TRP A 262 -17.92 -0.26 18.82
N ASN A 263 -18.73 -1.29 18.58
CA ASN A 263 -19.53 -1.91 19.64
C ASN A 263 -18.63 -2.51 20.73
N LEU A 264 -17.54 -3.20 20.34
CA LEU A 264 -16.56 -3.73 21.28
C LEU A 264 -15.84 -2.61 22.06
N ILE A 265 -15.62 -1.45 21.43
CA ILE A 265 -15.08 -0.26 22.09
C ILE A 265 -16.09 0.33 23.08
N GLN A 266 -17.38 0.37 22.75
CA GLN A 266 -18.43 0.80 23.68
C GLN A 266 -18.53 -0.14 24.89
N ASP A 267 -18.45 -1.46 24.69
CA ASP A 267 -18.39 -2.45 25.77
C ASP A 267 -17.18 -2.17 26.67
N PHE A 268 -16.02 -1.91 26.08
CA PHE A 268 -14.80 -1.60 26.82
C PHE A 268 -14.97 -0.35 27.68
N ILE A 269 -15.52 0.73 27.10
CA ILE A 269 -15.75 2.00 27.79
C ILE A 269 -16.77 1.83 28.93
N ASN A 270 -17.84 1.07 28.70
CA ASN A 270 -18.89 0.81 29.69
C ASN A 270 -18.35 0.03 30.90
N GLU A 271 -17.45 -0.92 30.66
CA GLU A 271 -16.81 -1.74 31.69
C GLU A 271 -15.61 -1.08 32.36
N PHE A 272 -15.01 -0.06 31.71
CA PHE A 272 -13.70 0.48 32.04
C PHE A 272 -13.53 0.83 33.52
N GLU A 273 -14.42 1.65 34.10
CA GLU A 273 -14.22 2.14 35.47
C GLU A 273 -14.17 1.01 36.51
N VAL A 274 -15.07 0.04 36.37
CA VAL A 274 -15.19 -1.07 37.32
C VAL A 274 -14.05 -2.05 37.13
N LYS A 275 -13.82 -2.49 35.89
CA LYS A 275 -12.79 -3.49 35.57
C LYS A 275 -11.39 -2.93 35.76
N PHE A 276 -11.13 -1.67 35.39
CA PHE A 276 -9.81 -1.06 35.55
C PHE A 276 -9.42 -0.88 37.02
N LYS A 277 -10.36 -0.46 37.90
CA LYS A 277 -10.14 -0.40 39.35
C LYS A 277 -9.77 -1.77 39.92
N GLU A 278 -10.44 -2.82 39.48
CA GLU A 278 -10.12 -4.20 39.87
C GLU A 278 -8.74 -4.64 39.35
N THR A 279 -8.38 -4.25 38.12
CA THR A 279 -7.04 -4.49 37.55
C THR A 279 -5.95 -3.84 38.40
N LYS A 280 -6.10 -2.56 38.79
CA LYS A 280 -5.14 -1.87 39.68
C LYS A 280 -5.01 -2.57 41.03
N ARG A 281 -6.10 -3.11 41.58
CA ARG A 281 -6.07 -3.85 42.86
C ARG A 281 -5.33 -5.18 42.75
N ARG A 282 -5.47 -5.88 41.62
CA ARG A 282 -4.86 -7.20 41.38
C ARG A 282 -3.39 -7.11 41.00
N ILE A 283 -2.97 -6.06 40.30
CA ILE A 283 -1.59 -5.90 39.82
C ILE A 283 -0.78 -5.09 40.83
N GLN A 284 0.11 -5.78 41.56
CA GLN A 284 1.04 -5.14 42.50
C GLN A 284 2.48 -5.03 41.95
N GLN A 285 2.74 -5.54 40.74
CA GLN A 285 4.07 -5.50 40.13
C GLN A 285 4.49 -4.05 39.86
N ARG A 286 5.54 -3.58 40.54
CA ARG A 286 6.04 -2.18 40.43
C ARG A 286 6.31 -1.75 38.98
N ARG A 287 6.87 -2.65 38.18
CA ARG A 287 7.19 -2.42 36.75
C ARG A 287 5.96 -2.12 35.86
N LEU A 288 4.75 -2.47 36.32
CA LEU A 288 3.49 -2.24 35.59
C LEU A 288 2.70 -1.04 36.11
N GLN A 289 3.11 -0.44 37.25
CA GLN A 289 2.37 0.69 37.83
C GLN A 289 2.42 1.91 36.92
N ASP A 290 3.56 2.21 36.31
CA ASP A 290 3.68 3.33 35.36
C ASP A 290 2.72 3.18 34.17
N LYS A 291 2.53 1.94 33.67
CA LYS A 291 1.55 1.64 32.60
C LYS A 291 0.11 1.86 33.09
N LEU A 292 -0.20 1.44 34.31
CA LEU A 292 -1.54 1.64 34.91
C LEU A 292 -1.82 3.12 35.19
N ASP A 293 -0.86 3.86 35.70
CA ASP A 293 -1.02 5.29 35.98
C ASP A 293 -1.14 6.11 34.69
N LEU A 294 -0.46 5.69 33.62
CA LEU A 294 -0.69 6.22 32.27
C LEU A 294 -2.15 6.03 31.86
N VAL A 295 -2.71 4.82 31.96
CA VAL A 295 -4.11 4.55 31.58
C VAL A 295 -5.09 5.33 32.47
N GLU A 296 -4.86 5.40 33.78
CA GLU A 296 -5.69 6.19 34.72
C GLU A 296 -5.68 7.67 34.35
N SER A 297 -4.51 8.23 34.00
CA SER A 297 -4.39 9.64 33.61
C SER A 297 -5.22 10.00 32.37
N LYS A 298 -5.58 8.99 31.55
CA LYS A 298 -6.37 9.14 30.32
C LYS A 298 -7.86 8.77 30.49
N LYS A 299 -8.30 8.47 31.72
CA LYS A 299 -9.69 8.10 32.04
C LYS A 299 -10.73 9.05 31.45
N SER A 300 -10.54 10.36 31.55
CA SER A 300 -11.49 11.35 31.02
C SER A 300 -11.61 11.28 29.50
N SER A 301 -10.50 11.10 28.79
CA SER A 301 -10.48 10.89 27.33
C SER A 301 -11.17 9.59 26.92
N ILE A 302 -11.03 8.52 27.70
CA ILE A 302 -11.70 7.22 27.44
C ILE A 302 -13.22 7.37 27.61
N LEU A 303 -13.66 7.91 28.75
CA LEU A 303 -15.09 8.03 29.08
C LEU A 303 -15.84 9.04 28.21
N TYR A 304 -15.12 9.98 27.57
CA TYR A 304 -15.70 10.91 26.60
C TYR A 304 -16.45 10.20 25.45
N PHE A 305 -16.00 9.01 25.07
CA PHE A 305 -16.56 8.25 23.94
C PHE A 305 -17.79 7.42 24.30
N LYS A 306 -18.21 7.40 25.56
CA LYS A 306 -19.40 6.66 26.01
C LYS A 306 -20.65 7.15 25.28
N ASN A 307 -21.37 6.22 24.64
CA ASN A 307 -22.58 6.48 23.86
C ASN A 307 -22.40 7.48 22.71
N LYS A 308 -21.16 7.67 22.23
CA LYS A 308 -20.90 8.49 21.05
C LYS A 308 -21.09 7.67 19.77
N ASN A 309 -21.68 8.31 18.78
CA ASN A 309 -21.84 7.81 17.41
C ASN A 309 -21.02 8.62 16.40
N GLU A 310 -20.28 9.64 16.87
CA GLU A 310 -19.37 10.45 16.06
C GLU A 310 -18.03 10.59 16.78
N VAL A 311 -16.94 10.42 16.02
CA VAL A 311 -15.57 10.43 16.53
C VAL A 311 -14.67 11.20 15.57
N ASP A 312 -13.91 12.16 16.10
CA ASP A 312 -12.83 12.80 15.36
C ASP A 312 -11.55 11.97 15.49
N ILE A 313 -11.17 11.30 14.39
CA ILE A 313 -10.04 10.37 14.33
C ILE A 313 -8.67 11.04 14.43
N SER A 314 -8.62 12.36 14.30
CA SER A 314 -7.42 13.18 14.49
C SER A 314 -7.29 13.73 15.91
N SER A 315 -8.32 13.58 16.73
CA SER A 315 -8.34 14.19 18.06
C SER A 315 -7.36 13.52 19.03
N GLN A 316 -6.81 14.32 19.94
CA GLN A 316 -5.98 13.81 21.04
C GLN A 316 -6.73 12.79 21.91
N LYS A 317 -8.07 12.88 22.00
CA LYS A 317 -8.88 11.92 22.75
C LYS A 317 -8.84 10.52 22.10
N VAL A 318 -8.87 10.44 20.78
CA VAL A 318 -8.71 9.16 20.06
C VAL A 318 -7.31 8.60 20.28
N ALA A 319 -6.28 9.43 20.18
CA ALA A 319 -4.91 9.01 20.49
C ALA A 319 -4.79 8.44 21.91
N ASP A 320 -5.40 9.11 22.90
CA ASP A 320 -5.41 8.67 24.29
C ASP A 320 -6.18 7.35 24.47
N LEU A 321 -7.31 7.16 23.79
CA LEU A 321 -8.10 5.93 23.82
C LEU A 321 -7.29 4.75 23.27
N ILE A 322 -6.74 4.89 22.05
CA ILE A 322 -5.96 3.83 21.39
C ILE A 322 -4.73 3.49 22.24
N ARG A 323 -4.01 4.49 22.73
CA ARG A 323 -2.84 4.29 23.59
C ARG A 323 -3.20 3.56 24.89
N SER A 324 -4.35 3.88 25.48
CA SER A 324 -4.80 3.24 26.72
C SER A 324 -5.16 1.77 26.49
N ILE A 325 -5.85 1.48 25.38
CA ILE A 325 -6.16 0.11 24.98
C ILE A 325 -4.87 -0.66 24.72
N ASN A 326 -3.97 -0.15 23.87
CA ASN A 326 -2.69 -0.82 23.57
C ASN A 326 -1.87 -1.08 24.84
N THR A 327 -1.84 -0.13 25.78
CA THR A 327 -1.17 -0.31 27.08
C THR A 327 -1.80 -1.45 27.91
N LEU A 328 -3.13 -1.56 27.92
CA LEU A 328 -3.82 -2.68 28.58
C LEU A 328 -3.58 -4.01 27.87
N LEU A 329 -3.47 -4.03 26.54
CA LEU A 329 -3.15 -5.23 25.76
C LEU A 329 -1.71 -5.69 26.01
N GLU A 330 -0.77 -4.76 26.19
CA GLU A 330 0.58 -5.08 26.65
C GLU A 330 0.55 -5.67 28.06
N ILE A 331 -0.16 -5.04 29.00
CA ILE A 331 -0.32 -5.60 30.35
C ILE A 331 -0.93 -7.01 30.29
N HIS A 332 -1.94 -7.24 29.44
CA HIS A 332 -2.55 -8.56 29.25
C HIS A 332 -1.54 -9.61 28.76
N SER A 333 -0.58 -9.22 27.93
CA SER A 333 0.48 -10.14 27.47
C SER A 333 1.46 -10.55 28.57
N GLU A 334 1.53 -9.77 29.65
CA GLU A 334 2.44 -10.00 30.78
C GLU A 334 1.72 -10.58 32.01
N VAL A 335 0.44 -10.25 32.17
CA VAL A 335 -0.44 -10.67 33.27
C VAL A 335 -1.80 -11.01 32.68
N ASP A 336 -2.29 -12.22 32.94
CA ASP A 336 -3.55 -12.66 32.36
C ASP A 336 -4.74 -11.79 32.83
N LEU A 337 -5.28 -11.02 31.89
CA LEU A 337 -6.52 -10.25 32.06
C LEU A 337 -7.74 -10.90 31.38
N SER A 338 -7.74 -12.20 31.12
CA SER A 338 -8.84 -12.90 30.43
C SER A 338 -10.20 -12.80 31.14
N TRP A 339 -10.22 -12.46 32.43
CA TRP A 339 -11.44 -12.16 33.19
C TRP A 339 -12.12 -10.83 32.78
N TRP A 340 -11.40 -9.98 32.05
CA TRP A 340 -11.94 -8.84 31.34
C TRP A 340 -12.13 -9.23 29.86
N LEU A 341 -13.27 -9.86 29.58
CA LEU A 341 -13.57 -10.47 28.27
C LEU A 341 -13.38 -9.50 27.10
N THR A 342 -13.74 -8.24 27.29
CA THR A 342 -13.57 -7.21 26.25
C THR A 342 -12.10 -6.94 25.93
N VAL A 343 -11.22 -6.85 26.93
CA VAL A 343 -9.76 -6.75 26.72
C VAL A 343 -9.22 -8.01 26.03
N GLN A 344 -9.71 -9.19 26.39
CA GLN A 344 -9.35 -10.44 25.72
C GLN A 344 -9.77 -10.45 24.24
N ASN A 345 -10.95 -9.92 23.92
CA ASN A 345 -11.43 -9.81 22.54
C ASN A 345 -10.66 -8.76 21.74
N LEU A 346 -10.34 -7.60 22.34
CA LEU A 346 -9.46 -6.58 21.73
C LEU A 346 -8.05 -7.15 21.50
N TYR A 347 -7.54 -7.98 22.41
CA TYR A 347 -6.24 -8.63 22.26
C TYR A 347 -6.17 -9.55 21.04
N LYS A 348 -7.28 -10.16 20.63
CA LYS A 348 -7.36 -10.98 19.40
C LYS A 348 -7.31 -10.13 18.12
N LEU A 349 -7.46 -8.81 18.22
CA LEU A 349 -7.47 -7.86 17.10
C LEU A 349 -6.18 -7.05 16.97
N LYS A 350 -5.22 -7.24 17.89
CA LYS A 350 -4.04 -6.37 18.06
C LYS A 350 -2.96 -6.47 16.99
N ASP A 351 -3.24 -7.17 15.89
CA ASP A 351 -2.21 -7.62 14.96
C ASP A 351 -1.37 -6.47 14.39
N PHE A 352 -2.01 -5.31 14.10
CA PHE A 352 -1.36 -4.15 13.51
C PHE A 352 -1.96 -2.83 14.00
N ASP A 353 -1.09 -1.82 14.11
CA ASP A 353 -1.53 -0.42 14.19
C ASP A 353 -2.29 -0.04 12.91
N SER A 354 -3.28 0.83 13.04
CA SER A 354 -4.05 1.30 11.89
C SER A 354 -3.30 2.33 11.06
N ILE A 355 -3.65 2.47 9.78
CA ILE A 355 -3.03 3.47 8.90
C ILE A 355 -3.28 4.89 9.41
N ASN A 356 -4.49 5.16 9.92
CA ASN A 356 -4.78 6.44 10.55
C ASN A 356 -3.89 6.69 11.78
N GLU A 357 -3.73 5.71 12.67
CA GLU A 357 -2.86 5.86 13.83
C GLU A 357 -1.40 6.15 13.45
N ILE A 358 -0.88 5.39 12.48
CA ILE A 358 0.49 5.54 11.98
C ILE A 358 0.68 6.96 11.43
N MET A 359 -0.21 7.41 10.54
CA MET A 359 -0.10 8.73 9.92
C MET A 359 -0.28 9.87 10.94
N LYS A 360 -1.35 9.82 11.73
CA LYS A 360 -1.77 10.93 12.61
C LYS A 360 -0.96 11.04 13.89
N PHE A 361 -0.48 9.93 14.44
CA PHE A 361 0.13 9.91 15.79
C PHE A 361 1.57 9.37 15.83
N GLN A 362 2.06 8.74 14.76
CA GLN A 362 3.43 8.24 14.69
C GLN A 362 4.27 9.09 13.73
N TRP A 363 4.00 9.05 12.43
CA TRP A 363 4.77 9.76 11.40
C TRP A 363 4.63 11.28 11.48
N SER A 364 3.48 11.78 11.95
CA SER A 364 3.27 13.21 12.17
C SER A 364 4.23 13.85 13.18
N LYS A 365 4.83 13.07 14.07
CA LYS A 365 5.85 13.55 15.02
C LYS A 365 7.13 14.00 14.32
N ILE A 366 7.44 13.40 13.17
CA ILE A 366 8.61 13.71 12.35
C ILE A 366 8.26 14.81 11.33
N ASN A 367 7.06 14.70 10.75
CA ASN A 367 6.55 15.61 9.75
C ASN A 367 5.03 15.81 9.91
N GLU A 368 4.65 16.95 10.47
CA GLU A 368 3.25 17.24 10.80
C GLU A 368 2.33 17.28 9.57
N GLU A 369 2.85 17.59 8.38
CA GLU A 369 2.05 17.66 7.15
C GLU A 369 1.39 16.32 6.78
N ILE A 370 1.93 15.20 7.27
CA ILE A 370 1.39 13.85 7.02
C ILE A 370 -0.01 13.68 7.61
N LYS A 371 -0.39 14.51 8.60
CA LYS A 371 -1.77 14.54 9.08
C LYS A 371 -2.76 14.82 7.94
N ASN A 372 -2.37 15.57 6.93
CA ASN A 372 -3.25 15.91 5.80
C ASN A 372 -3.21 14.87 4.66
N GLY A 373 -2.35 13.86 4.75
CA GLY A 373 -2.12 12.85 3.71
C GLY A 373 -0.81 13.02 2.96
N PHE A 374 -0.58 12.17 1.95
CA PHE A 374 0.60 12.18 1.10
C PHE A 374 0.40 12.99 -0.18
N ASP A 375 1.50 13.49 -0.73
CA ASP A 375 1.50 14.15 -2.05
C ASP A 375 1.51 13.08 -3.15
N LEU A 376 2.28 12.00 -2.95
CA LEU A 376 2.42 10.90 -3.90
C LEU A 376 2.28 9.53 -3.24
N ILE A 377 1.61 8.61 -3.93
CA ILE A 377 1.67 7.18 -3.66
C ILE A 377 2.28 6.49 -4.88
N ILE A 378 3.35 5.73 -4.67
CA ILE A 378 4.02 4.92 -5.70
C ILE A 378 4.14 3.50 -5.21
N THR A 379 3.49 2.54 -5.85
CA THR A 379 3.36 1.20 -5.24
C THR A 379 2.99 0.10 -6.24
N ASN A 380 3.10 -1.15 -5.79
CA ASN A 380 2.59 -2.33 -6.47
C ASN A 380 1.87 -3.22 -5.45
N PRO A 381 0.53 -3.09 -5.30
CA PRO A 381 -0.22 -3.89 -4.35
C PRO A 381 -0.32 -5.35 -4.80
N PRO A 382 -0.55 -6.30 -3.87
CA PRO A 382 -0.80 -7.70 -4.22
C PRO A 382 -1.93 -7.87 -5.25
N PHE A 383 -1.73 -8.75 -6.24
CA PHE A 383 -2.64 -8.91 -7.38
C PHE A 383 -2.80 -10.35 -7.87
N GLY A 384 -3.84 -10.63 -8.67
CA GLY A 384 -4.12 -11.95 -9.23
C GLY A 384 -5.43 -12.60 -8.74
N ARG A 385 -5.60 -13.92 -9.01
CA ARG A 385 -6.90 -14.63 -8.89
C ARG A 385 -6.93 -15.75 -7.83
N GLY A 386 -6.29 -15.53 -6.68
CA GLY A 386 -6.26 -16.49 -5.55
C GLY A 386 -7.29 -16.17 -4.46
N LYS A 387 -7.72 -17.18 -3.69
CA LYS A 387 -8.62 -16.98 -2.53
C LYS A 387 -8.04 -16.01 -1.49
N ASN A 388 -6.71 -16.02 -1.30
CA ASN A 388 -5.99 -15.13 -0.38
C ASN A 388 -5.95 -13.66 -0.84
N LEU A 389 -6.42 -13.36 -2.06
CA LEU A 389 -6.54 -12.01 -2.61
C LEU A 389 -7.94 -11.43 -2.50
N GLN A 390 -8.87 -12.16 -1.88
CA GLN A 390 -10.21 -11.68 -1.56
C GLN A 390 -10.26 -11.25 -0.09
N ILE A 391 -10.89 -10.11 0.19
CA ILE A 391 -11.23 -9.67 1.53
C ILE A 391 -12.69 -9.99 1.80
N ASN A 392 -12.93 -10.73 2.87
CA ASN A 392 -14.26 -11.10 3.37
C ASN A 392 -14.45 -10.72 4.84
N ASN A 393 -13.46 -10.09 5.48
CA ASN A 393 -13.61 -9.57 6.84
C ASN A 393 -14.55 -8.36 6.80
N PRO A 394 -15.73 -8.42 7.43
CA PRO A 394 -16.71 -7.35 7.39
C PRO A 394 -16.21 -6.05 8.05
N HIS A 395 -15.33 -6.15 9.05
CA HIS A 395 -14.75 -4.99 9.73
C HIS A 395 -13.67 -4.28 8.93
N ILE A 396 -13.05 -4.97 7.96
CA ILE A 396 -12.20 -4.31 6.95
C ILE A 396 -13.10 -3.73 5.85
N LEU A 397 -14.03 -4.52 5.29
CA LEU A 397 -14.92 -4.06 4.22
C LEU A 397 -15.75 -2.84 4.62
N GLY A 398 -16.24 -2.78 5.86
CA GLY A 398 -17.02 -1.65 6.38
C GLY A 398 -16.27 -0.31 6.39
N GLN A 399 -14.94 -0.34 6.23
CA GLN A 399 -14.10 0.87 6.15
C GLN A 399 -14.07 1.48 4.73
N TYR A 400 -14.69 0.83 3.73
CA TYR A 400 -14.60 1.22 2.33
C TYR A 400 -15.97 1.52 1.71
N LYS A 401 -16.05 2.63 0.99
CA LYS A 401 -17.22 3.02 0.17
C LYS A 401 -17.48 2.00 -0.92
N LEU A 402 -16.47 1.40 -1.52
CA LEU A 402 -16.65 0.33 -2.52
C LEU A 402 -17.41 -0.91 -1.99
N ALA A 403 -17.47 -1.11 -0.67
CA ALA A 403 -18.25 -2.18 -0.03
C ALA A 403 -19.57 -1.70 0.59
N THR A 404 -19.66 -0.41 0.96
CA THR A 404 -20.75 0.20 1.73
C THR A 404 -21.64 1.15 0.94
N GLU A 405 -21.22 1.52 -0.27
CA GLU A 405 -22.03 2.21 -1.27
C GLU A 405 -22.28 1.28 -2.48
N ALA A 406 -23.40 1.51 -3.17
CA ALA A 406 -23.73 0.81 -4.40
C ALA A 406 -24.10 1.82 -5.49
N TRP A 407 -23.55 1.63 -6.68
CA TRP A 407 -24.00 2.35 -7.86
C TRP A 407 -25.39 1.84 -8.27
N ILE A 408 -26.30 2.75 -8.64
CA ILE A 408 -27.71 2.40 -8.92
C ILE A 408 -27.83 1.38 -10.07
N GLY A 409 -27.02 1.50 -11.12
CA GLY A 409 -27.07 0.56 -12.25
C GLY A 409 -26.68 -0.88 -11.88
N ASP A 410 -25.91 -1.06 -10.82
CA ASP A 410 -25.47 -2.37 -10.31
C ASP A 410 -26.48 -3.02 -9.35
N LEU A 411 -27.59 -2.34 -9.04
CA LEU A 411 -28.53 -2.87 -8.06
C LEU A 411 -29.26 -4.09 -8.59
N THR A 412 -29.32 -5.12 -7.75
CA THR A 412 -30.23 -6.24 -8.00
C THR A 412 -31.68 -5.78 -7.83
N LYS A 413 -32.61 -6.49 -8.48
CA LYS A 413 -34.05 -6.30 -8.27
C LYS A 413 -34.44 -6.26 -6.79
N THR A 414 -33.88 -7.14 -5.97
CA THR A 414 -34.19 -7.20 -4.54
C THR A 414 -33.75 -5.94 -3.80
N LEU A 415 -32.57 -5.41 -4.12
CA LEU A 415 -32.09 -4.16 -3.52
C LEU A 415 -32.91 -2.95 -3.99
N LEU A 416 -33.31 -2.93 -5.26
CA LEU A 416 -34.20 -1.90 -5.80
C LEU A 416 -35.56 -1.88 -5.07
N GLU A 417 -36.19 -3.04 -4.90
CA GLU A 417 -37.49 -3.14 -4.22
C GLU A 417 -37.40 -2.60 -2.79
N ARG A 418 -36.31 -2.89 -2.09
CA ARG A 418 -36.02 -2.34 -0.75
C ARG A 418 -35.81 -0.83 -0.78
N LEU A 419 -34.97 -0.34 -1.69
CA LEU A 419 -34.70 1.09 -1.87
C LEU A 419 -36.00 1.86 -2.12
N ILE A 420 -36.83 1.40 -3.07
CA ILE A 420 -38.10 2.07 -3.41
C ILE A 420 -39.04 2.11 -2.22
N THR A 421 -39.19 0.98 -1.52
CA THR A 421 -40.09 0.89 -0.37
C THR A 421 -39.63 1.83 0.74
N LYS A 422 -38.32 1.84 1.05
CA LYS A 422 -37.76 2.62 2.15
C LYS A 422 -37.66 4.11 1.84
N GLN A 423 -37.15 4.49 0.67
CA GLN A 423 -36.93 5.91 0.32
C GLN A 423 -38.16 6.62 -0.22
N PHE A 424 -39.06 5.91 -0.90
CA PHE A 424 -40.20 6.54 -1.57
C PHE A 424 -41.55 6.19 -0.95
N GLY A 425 -41.63 5.22 -0.04
CA GLY A 425 -42.91 4.76 0.53
C GLY A 425 -43.88 4.20 -0.52
N MET A 426 -43.36 3.87 -1.71
CA MET A 426 -44.15 3.40 -2.85
C MET A 426 -44.07 1.88 -2.94
N ARG A 427 -45.14 1.26 -3.44
CA ARG A 427 -45.05 -0.14 -3.86
C ARG A 427 -44.28 -0.19 -5.17
N VAL A 428 -43.35 -1.12 -5.28
CA VAL A 428 -42.49 -1.25 -6.45
C VAL A 428 -43.28 -1.47 -7.76
N GLU A 429 -44.44 -2.12 -7.71
CA GLU A 429 -45.28 -2.34 -8.88
C GLU A 429 -45.97 -1.06 -9.37
N ASP A 430 -46.12 -0.06 -8.51
CA ASP A 430 -46.60 1.26 -8.93
C ASP A 430 -45.49 1.99 -9.69
N VAL A 431 -44.24 1.95 -9.19
CA VAL A 431 -43.07 2.53 -9.88
C VAL A 431 -42.82 1.87 -11.23
N TYR A 432 -42.82 0.54 -11.29
CA TYR A 432 -42.66 -0.17 -12.55
C TYR A 432 -43.77 0.17 -13.55
N PHE A 433 -45.02 0.26 -13.09
CA PHE A 433 -46.13 0.61 -13.96
C PHE A 433 -46.00 2.04 -14.51
N GLN A 434 -45.60 3.00 -13.67
CA GLN A 434 -45.32 4.37 -14.11
C GLN A 434 -44.22 4.39 -15.18
N CYS A 435 -43.09 3.71 -14.94
CA CYS A 435 -42.00 3.64 -15.90
C CYS A 435 -42.42 2.99 -17.23
N LEU A 436 -43.22 1.91 -17.17
CA LEU A 436 -43.75 1.26 -18.37
C LEU A 436 -44.74 2.15 -19.14
N CYS A 437 -45.52 3.00 -18.45
CA CYS A 437 -46.38 3.97 -19.10
C CYS A 437 -45.59 5.07 -19.80
N GLU A 438 -44.56 5.60 -19.14
CA GLU A 438 -43.70 6.64 -19.72
C GLU A 438 -42.92 6.12 -20.94
N LEU A 439 -42.53 4.84 -20.95
CA LEU A 439 -41.93 4.17 -22.11
C LEU A 439 -42.94 3.80 -23.22
N GLY A 440 -44.23 4.11 -23.04
CA GLY A 440 -45.30 3.77 -23.98
C GLY A 440 -45.58 2.27 -24.09
N LYS A 441 -45.13 1.46 -23.12
CA LYS A 441 -45.33 0.00 -23.09
C LYS A 441 -46.65 -0.41 -22.43
N LEU A 442 -47.22 0.47 -21.59
CA LEU A 442 -48.53 0.33 -20.97
C LEU A 442 -49.27 1.67 -21.01
N ASN A 443 -50.58 1.65 -20.82
CA ASN A 443 -51.40 2.84 -20.63
C ASN A 443 -51.98 2.89 -19.22
N GLN A 444 -52.33 4.09 -18.73
CA GLN A 444 -52.95 4.26 -17.40
C GLN A 444 -54.21 3.39 -17.19
N ARG A 445 -54.98 3.16 -18.27
CA ARG A 445 -56.19 2.30 -18.26
C ARG A 445 -55.88 0.83 -17.98
N ASP A 446 -54.65 0.37 -18.22
CA ASP A 446 -54.25 -1.01 -18.00
C ASP A 446 -54.06 -1.33 -16.51
N ARG A 447 -53.97 -0.31 -15.65
CA ARG A 447 -53.69 -0.50 -14.22
C ARG A 447 -54.73 -1.37 -13.52
N SER A 448 -56.01 -1.16 -13.81
CA SER A 448 -57.11 -1.92 -13.21
C SER A 448 -57.24 -3.34 -13.75
N ARG A 449 -56.64 -3.62 -14.92
CA ARG A 449 -56.72 -4.90 -15.62
C ARG A 449 -55.53 -5.82 -15.33
N LEU A 450 -54.40 -5.26 -14.90
CA LEU A 450 -53.17 -6.02 -14.67
C LEU A 450 -52.94 -6.33 -13.19
N THR A 451 -52.65 -7.59 -12.89
CA THR A 451 -52.21 -7.99 -11.55
C THR A 451 -50.79 -7.50 -11.26
N LYS A 452 -50.45 -7.34 -9.97
CA LYS A 452 -49.09 -7.00 -9.51
C LYS A 452 -48.04 -7.93 -10.10
N THR A 453 -48.32 -9.24 -10.12
CA THR A 453 -47.45 -10.27 -10.70
C THR A 453 -47.21 -10.05 -12.19
N ARG A 454 -48.26 -9.69 -12.94
CA ARG A 454 -48.14 -9.43 -14.38
C ARG A 454 -47.30 -8.20 -14.67
N ILE A 455 -47.47 -7.12 -13.89
CA ILE A 455 -46.67 -5.90 -14.02
C ILE A 455 -45.19 -6.20 -13.74
N LYS A 456 -44.89 -6.93 -12.66
CA LYS A 456 -43.52 -7.37 -12.36
C LYS A 456 -42.92 -8.20 -13.48
N LYS A 457 -43.70 -9.06 -14.16
CA LYS A 457 -43.22 -9.87 -15.28
C LYS A 457 -42.84 -9.00 -16.49
N ILE A 458 -43.71 -8.07 -16.88
CA ILE A 458 -43.45 -7.14 -18.00
C ILE A 458 -42.25 -6.25 -17.68
N ALA A 459 -42.21 -5.68 -16.48
CA ALA A 459 -41.08 -4.88 -16.01
C ALA A 459 -39.77 -5.66 -16.09
N ASN A 460 -39.76 -6.94 -15.69
CA ASN A 460 -38.58 -7.80 -15.72
C ASN A 460 -38.04 -8.08 -17.14
N GLU A 461 -38.88 -7.96 -18.16
CA GLU A 461 -38.48 -8.16 -19.57
C GLU A 461 -37.99 -6.86 -20.22
N ILE A 462 -38.40 -5.69 -19.70
CA ILE A 462 -38.20 -4.38 -20.35
C ILE A 462 -37.23 -3.48 -19.58
N LEU A 463 -37.26 -3.52 -18.26
CA LEU A 463 -36.57 -2.56 -17.37
C LEU A 463 -35.31 -3.14 -16.70
N PHE A 464 -35.00 -4.41 -16.94
CA PHE A 464 -33.87 -5.12 -16.32
C PHE A 464 -33.03 -5.85 -17.36
N GLU A 465 -31.73 -5.93 -17.10
CA GLU A 465 -30.76 -6.58 -17.97
C GLU A 465 -30.18 -7.85 -17.31
N GLY A 466 -29.87 -8.88 -18.10
CA GLY A 466 -29.30 -10.15 -17.61
C GLY A 466 -30.31 -11.30 -17.40
N GLU A 467 -29.85 -12.41 -16.80
CA GLU A 467 -30.63 -13.65 -16.61
C GLU A 467 -30.74 -14.09 -15.14
N GLY A 468 -31.87 -14.71 -14.80
CA GLY A 468 -32.12 -15.26 -13.45
C GLY A 468 -31.99 -14.23 -12.33
N ASN A 469 -31.26 -14.58 -11.27
CA ASN A 469 -31.00 -13.71 -10.11
C ASN A 469 -29.92 -12.64 -10.37
N LYS A 470 -29.25 -12.67 -11.52
CA LYS A 470 -28.24 -11.67 -11.92
C LYS A 470 -28.83 -10.46 -12.63
N LYS A 471 -30.16 -10.30 -12.60
CA LYS A 471 -30.83 -9.17 -13.25
C LYS A 471 -30.54 -7.84 -12.55
N ILE A 472 -29.90 -6.93 -13.27
CA ILE A 472 -29.56 -5.57 -12.83
C ILE A 472 -30.54 -4.55 -13.41
N ILE A 473 -30.58 -3.35 -12.83
CA ILE A 473 -31.45 -2.25 -13.29
C ILE A 473 -30.98 -1.74 -14.65
N GLY A 474 -31.87 -1.68 -15.64
CA GLY A 474 -31.56 -1.09 -16.94
C GLY A 474 -31.48 0.44 -16.92
N GLU A 475 -30.86 1.03 -17.94
CA GLU A 475 -30.54 2.48 -18.02
C GLU A 475 -31.73 3.41 -17.72
N TYR A 476 -32.93 3.09 -18.22
CA TYR A 476 -34.12 3.92 -18.00
C TYR A 476 -34.49 4.03 -16.52
N LEU A 477 -34.52 2.91 -15.81
CA LEU A 477 -34.80 2.91 -14.38
C LEU A 477 -33.68 3.60 -13.60
N THR A 478 -32.42 3.37 -13.99
CA THR A 478 -31.27 4.05 -13.40
C THR A 478 -31.43 5.56 -13.50
N SER A 479 -31.74 6.10 -14.67
CA SER A 479 -32.01 7.53 -14.87
C SER A 479 -33.16 8.05 -13.99
N LYS A 480 -34.27 7.31 -13.90
CA LYS A 480 -35.44 7.70 -13.08
C LYS A 480 -35.12 7.72 -11.58
N ILE A 481 -34.41 6.72 -11.08
CA ILE A 481 -34.05 6.63 -9.67
C ILE A 481 -33.01 7.70 -9.34
N THR A 482 -31.97 7.86 -10.18
CA THR A 482 -30.96 8.91 -10.01
C THR A 482 -31.59 10.30 -9.99
N SER A 483 -32.51 10.60 -10.92
CA SER A 483 -33.22 11.88 -10.94
C SER A 483 -34.04 12.14 -9.67
N LYS A 484 -34.56 11.09 -9.03
CA LYS A 484 -35.36 11.21 -7.81
C LYS A 484 -34.51 11.28 -6.53
N LEU A 485 -33.34 10.63 -6.53
CA LEU A 485 -32.41 10.65 -5.40
C LEU A 485 -31.39 11.80 -5.47
N GLU A 486 -31.28 12.46 -6.63
CA GLU A 486 -30.28 13.49 -6.94
C GLU A 486 -28.82 13.01 -6.76
N ARG A 487 -28.61 11.69 -6.91
CA ARG A 487 -27.30 11.04 -6.85
C ARG A 487 -27.33 9.66 -7.48
N GLU A 488 -26.18 9.19 -7.93
CA GLU A 488 -26.02 7.88 -8.57
C GLU A 488 -25.60 6.74 -7.61
N TRP A 489 -25.19 7.10 -6.39
CA TRP A 489 -24.64 6.18 -5.42
C TRP A 489 -25.48 6.18 -4.15
N ILE A 490 -25.95 4.99 -3.79
CA ILE A 490 -26.74 4.77 -2.58
C ILE A 490 -25.86 4.25 -1.45
N LYS A 491 -26.24 4.58 -0.21
CA LYS A 491 -25.59 4.22 1.05
C LYS A 491 -26.38 3.10 1.74
N ILE A 492 -25.77 2.49 2.76
CA ILE A 492 -26.42 1.45 3.57
C ILE A 492 -27.79 1.90 4.11
N GLU A 493 -27.86 3.09 4.71
CA GLU A 493 -29.09 3.61 5.33
C GLU A 493 -30.24 3.77 4.33
N ASP A 494 -29.94 3.91 3.03
CA ASP A 494 -30.96 4.05 2.00
C ASP A 494 -31.78 2.78 1.81
N VAL A 495 -31.18 1.61 2.11
CA VAL A 495 -31.72 0.28 1.79
C VAL A 495 -31.94 -0.59 3.03
N PHE A 496 -31.04 -0.50 3.99
CA PHE A 496 -31.01 -1.38 5.16
C PHE A 496 -31.37 -0.61 6.42
N ASN A 497 -32.11 -1.26 7.33
CA ASN A 497 -32.18 -0.81 8.71
C ASN A 497 -30.88 -1.19 9.41
N TYR A 498 -30.52 -0.40 10.42
CA TYR A 498 -29.31 -0.57 11.20
C TYR A 498 -29.65 -0.32 12.66
N GLU A 499 -28.92 -0.97 13.56
CA GLU A 499 -29.08 -0.81 15.01
C GLU A 499 -28.22 0.35 15.50
N HIS A 500 -26.96 0.39 15.06
CA HIS A 500 -26.00 1.41 15.46
C HIS A 500 -25.23 1.95 14.25
N LYS A 501 -24.67 3.15 14.41
CA LYS A 501 -23.73 3.74 13.44
C LYS A 501 -22.58 4.45 14.15
N LEU A 502 -21.42 4.45 13.50
CA LEU A 502 -20.29 5.28 13.86
C LEU A 502 -19.89 6.14 12.66
N THR A 503 -19.88 7.46 12.85
CA THR A 503 -19.31 8.42 11.90
C THR A 503 -17.92 8.82 12.36
N LEU A 504 -16.93 8.45 11.56
CA LEU A 504 -15.52 8.82 11.71
C LEU A 504 -15.28 10.10 10.91
N LYS A 505 -15.02 11.20 11.62
CA LYS A 505 -14.67 12.50 11.04
C LYS A 505 -13.17 12.69 11.16
N ASP A 506 -12.56 13.31 10.16
CA ASP A 506 -11.15 13.70 10.19
C ASP A 506 -11.07 15.22 10.14
N SER A 507 -10.74 15.85 11.26
CA SER A 507 -10.65 17.30 11.34
C SER A 507 -9.46 17.91 10.59
N ASP A 508 -8.42 17.13 10.27
CA ASP A 508 -7.29 17.63 9.48
C ASP A 508 -7.64 17.66 7.98
N THR A 509 -8.39 16.66 7.48
CA THR A 509 -8.70 16.53 6.04
C THR A 509 -10.11 17.01 5.67
N GLY A 510 -11.01 17.11 6.65
CA GLY A 510 -12.43 17.38 6.45
C GLY A 510 -13.22 16.18 5.92
N GLU A 511 -12.62 14.99 5.85
CA GLU A 511 -13.29 13.78 5.37
C GLU A 511 -14.16 13.13 6.45
N GLU A 512 -15.20 12.43 6.00
CA GLU A 512 -16.07 11.65 6.86
C GLU A 512 -16.32 10.24 6.28
N HIS A 513 -16.43 9.26 7.16
CA HIS A 513 -16.79 7.89 6.83
C HIS A 513 -17.74 7.33 7.88
N THR A 514 -18.87 6.76 7.46
CA THR A 514 -19.85 6.17 8.38
C THR A 514 -19.90 4.65 8.22
N ILE A 515 -19.78 3.95 9.35
CA ILE A 515 -19.98 2.50 9.44
C ILE A 515 -21.33 2.24 10.09
N TYR A 516 -22.16 1.43 9.44
CA TYR A 516 -23.47 1.03 9.93
C TYR A 516 -23.40 -0.42 10.41
N TYR A 517 -24.00 -0.71 11.57
CA TYR A 517 -23.94 -2.01 12.21
C TYR A 517 -25.34 -2.63 12.32
N ASP A 518 -25.40 -3.95 12.18
CA ASP A 518 -26.58 -4.74 12.52
C ASP A 518 -26.68 -4.97 14.05
N GLU A 519 -27.73 -5.68 14.46
CA GLU A 519 -28.00 -6.03 15.87
C GLU A 519 -26.90 -6.90 16.50
N GLU A 520 -26.13 -7.64 15.69
CA GLU A 520 -25.00 -8.45 16.14
C GLU A 520 -23.69 -7.63 16.22
N GLY A 521 -23.73 -6.33 15.89
CA GLY A 521 -22.57 -5.46 15.88
C GLY A 521 -21.63 -5.68 14.70
N LYS A 522 -22.12 -6.28 13.62
CA LYS A 522 -21.36 -6.50 12.40
C LYS A 522 -21.66 -5.39 11.37
N PRO A 523 -20.65 -4.90 10.64
CA PRO A 523 -20.87 -3.93 9.58
C PRO A 523 -21.81 -4.44 8.48
N LEU A 524 -22.79 -3.61 8.13
CA LEU A 524 -23.68 -3.79 6.98
C LEU A 524 -22.96 -3.44 5.69
N LEU A 525 -23.12 -4.30 4.67
CA LEU A 525 -22.36 -4.23 3.41
C LEU A 525 -23.27 -4.52 2.22
N PHE A 526 -23.04 -3.83 1.09
CA PHE A 526 -23.60 -4.25 -0.21
C PHE A 526 -22.80 -5.41 -0.81
N LYS A 527 -21.47 -5.39 -0.66
CA LYS A 527 -20.56 -6.44 -1.17
C LYS A 527 -19.87 -7.13 0.01
N LYS A 528 -20.17 -8.41 0.21
CA LYS A 528 -19.60 -9.23 1.31
C LYS A 528 -18.19 -9.76 1.04
N GLN A 529 -17.71 -9.60 -0.18
CA GLN A 529 -16.38 -10.00 -0.61
C GLN A 529 -15.91 -9.08 -1.74
N LEU A 530 -14.65 -8.63 -1.66
CA LEU A 530 -14.02 -7.80 -2.69
C LEU A 530 -12.56 -8.20 -2.92
N PRO A 531 -12.03 -8.06 -4.15
CA PRO A 531 -10.61 -8.21 -4.40
C PRO A 531 -9.79 -7.16 -3.65
N LYS A 532 -8.62 -7.54 -3.10
CA LYS A 532 -7.69 -6.62 -2.41
C LYS A 532 -7.33 -5.40 -3.26
N GLN A 533 -7.02 -5.59 -4.55
CA GLN A 533 -6.67 -4.49 -5.46
C GLN A 533 -7.78 -3.44 -5.58
N VAL A 534 -9.05 -3.85 -5.53
CA VAL A 534 -10.19 -2.92 -5.61
C VAL A 534 -10.21 -2.02 -4.37
N LEU A 535 -10.02 -2.59 -3.18
CA LEU A 535 -9.94 -1.81 -1.94
C LEU A 535 -8.71 -0.90 -1.90
N PHE A 536 -7.58 -1.36 -2.43
CA PHE A 536 -6.37 -0.54 -2.52
C PHE A 536 -6.56 0.74 -3.34
N LEU A 537 -7.35 0.71 -4.41
CA LEU A 537 -7.64 1.91 -5.20
C LEU A 537 -8.27 3.02 -4.37
N GLU A 538 -9.26 2.67 -3.54
CA GLU A 538 -9.88 3.60 -2.59
C GLU A 538 -8.93 3.96 -1.44
N GLN A 539 -8.20 2.98 -0.89
CA GLN A 539 -7.26 3.22 0.20
C GLN A 539 -6.21 4.27 -0.16
N PHE A 540 -5.68 4.20 -1.39
CA PHE A 540 -4.69 5.16 -1.85
C PHE A 540 -5.28 6.57 -1.94
N LEU A 541 -6.53 6.73 -2.39
CA LEU A 541 -7.21 8.03 -2.35
C LEU A 541 -7.39 8.53 -0.91
N ARG A 542 -7.72 7.66 0.04
CA ARG A 542 -7.88 8.03 1.46
C ARG A 542 -6.56 8.52 2.08
N MET A 543 -5.44 7.94 1.67
CA MET A 543 -4.11 8.32 2.15
C MET A 543 -3.54 9.59 1.52
N LEU A 544 -4.12 10.10 0.42
CA LEU A 544 -3.62 11.28 -0.29
C LEU A 544 -4.26 12.59 0.20
N LYS A 545 -3.49 13.68 0.10
CA LYS A 545 -4.03 15.05 0.07
C LYS A 545 -4.89 15.24 -1.19
N ASN A 546 -5.80 16.20 -1.18
CA ASN A 546 -6.47 16.63 -2.42
C ASN A 546 -5.43 17.14 -3.45
N GLY A 547 -5.54 16.70 -4.70
CA GLY A 547 -4.52 16.93 -5.75
C GLY A 547 -3.31 15.98 -5.68
N GLY A 548 -3.22 15.15 -4.63
CA GLY A 548 -2.23 14.09 -4.51
C GLY A 548 -2.41 13.02 -5.60
N LYS A 549 -1.33 12.32 -5.94
CA LYS A 549 -1.29 11.43 -7.11
C LYS A 549 -0.89 10.02 -6.73
N VAL A 550 -1.61 9.04 -7.26
CA VAL A 550 -1.30 7.63 -7.14
C VAL A 550 -0.72 7.14 -8.45
N PHE A 551 0.34 6.36 -8.33
CA PHE A 551 0.89 5.57 -9.42
C PHE A 551 0.99 4.13 -8.94
N THR A 552 0.21 3.23 -9.54
CA THR A 552 0.08 1.87 -9.05
C THR A 552 -0.07 0.85 -10.17
N VAL A 553 0.33 -0.39 -9.89
CA VAL A 553 0.10 -1.54 -10.76
C VAL A 553 -1.28 -2.14 -10.48
N ILE A 554 -2.01 -2.49 -11.53
CA ILE A 554 -3.37 -3.03 -11.49
C ILE A 554 -3.56 -4.21 -12.45
N ASP A 555 -4.44 -5.15 -12.13
CA ASP A 555 -4.93 -6.16 -13.09
C ASP A 555 -5.80 -5.46 -14.15
N THR A 556 -5.52 -5.73 -15.42
CA THR A 556 -6.32 -5.21 -16.57
C THR A 556 -7.80 -5.61 -16.50
N GLY A 557 -8.15 -6.70 -15.80
CA GLY A 557 -9.53 -7.10 -15.56
C GLY A 557 -10.35 -5.98 -14.89
N VAL A 558 -9.81 -5.31 -13.88
CA VAL A 558 -10.51 -4.20 -13.20
C VAL A 558 -10.80 -3.05 -14.16
N LEU A 559 -9.93 -2.85 -15.15
CA LEU A 559 -10.06 -1.79 -16.17
C LEU A 559 -11.00 -2.16 -17.32
N SER A 560 -11.42 -3.42 -17.47
CA SER A 560 -12.09 -3.91 -18.69
C SER A 560 -13.34 -4.77 -18.46
N ASN A 561 -13.44 -5.49 -17.34
CA ASN A 561 -14.58 -6.36 -17.06
C ASN A 561 -15.85 -5.53 -16.81
N ASN A 562 -17.00 -6.01 -17.31
CA ASN A 562 -18.30 -5.38 -17.05
C ASN A 562 -18.64 -5.40 -15.55
N ASP A 563 -18.40 -6.51 -14.86
CA ASP A 563 -18.67 -6.66 -13.42
C ASP A 563 -17.86 -5.69 -12.54
N ASP A 564 -16.78 -5.10 -13.06
CA ASP A 564 -15.92 -4.13 -12.37
C ASP A 564 -16.23 -2.67 -12.76
N GLU A 565 -17.33 -2.41 -13.49
CA GLU A 565 -17.73 -1.05 -13.90
C GLU A 565 -17.90 -0.10 -12.72
N TYR A 566 -18.51 -0.55 -11.62
CA TYR A 566 -18.63 0.25 -10.40
C TYR A 566 -17.27 0.73 -9.87
N VAL A 567 -16.20 -0.04 -10.03
CA VAL A 567 -14.84 0.37 -9.62
C VAL A 567 -14.34 1.51 -10.50
N ARG A 568 -14.55 1.43 -11.82
CA ARG A 568 -14.18 2.50 -12.75
C ARG A 568 -14.99 3.76 -12.51
N ARG A 569 -16.31 3.64 -12.29
CA ARG A 569 -17.18 4.75 -11.91
C ARG A 569 -16.76 5.40 -10.60
N PHE A 570 -16.37 4.59 -9.61
CA PHE A 570 -15.84 5.09 -8.34
C PHE A 570 -14.55 5.90 -8.57
N LEU A 571 -13.62 5.41 -9.40
CA LEU A 571 -12.42 6.16 -9.77
C LEU A 571 -12.78 7.47 -10.46
N PHE A 572 -13.65 7.47 -11.47
CA PHE A 572 -14.05 8.69 -12.17
C PHE A 572 -14.80 9.69 -11.30
N ARG A 573 -15.51 9.24 -10.26
CA ARG A 573 -16.18 10.13 -9.30
C ARG A 573 -15.22 10.81 -8.33
N ASN A 574 -14.15 10.12 -7.93
CA ASN A 574 -13.28 10.55 -6.82
C ASN A 574 -11.86 10.94 -7.28
N SER A 575 -11.55 10.78 -8.56
CA SER A 575 -10.21 11.00 -9.09
C SER A 575 -10.21 11.32 -10.57
N ARG A 576 -9.12 11.95 -11.03
CA ARG A 576 -8.83 12.16 -12.44
C ARG A 576 -7.75 11.18 -12.90
N VAL A 577 -8.05 10.36 -13.89
CA VAL A 577 -7.06 9.43 -14.49
C VAL A 577 -6.19 10.18 -15.50
N HIS A 578 -4.87 10.09 -15.37
CA HIS A 578 -3.95 10.78 -16.30
C HIS A 578 -3.35 9.83 -17.34
N ALA A 579 -3.03 8.60 -16.94
CA ALA A 579 -2.37 7.64 -17.81
C ALA A 579 -2.70 6.20 -17.44
N ILE A 580 -2.78 5.35 -18.48
CA ILE A 580 -2.81 3.89 -18.38
C ILE A 580 -1.72 3.34 -19.29
N VAL A 581 -0.79 2.55 -18.75
CA VAL A 581 0.23 1.85 -19.52
C VAL A 581 0.05 0.35 -19.31
N GLU A 582 -0.47 -0.33 -20.32
CA GLU A 582 -0.77 -1.75 -20.25
C GLU A 582 0.42 -2.59 -20.71
N PHE A 583 0.78 -3.59 -19.91
CA PHE A 583 1.94 -4.43 -20.12
C PHE A 583 1.59 -5.72 -20.87
N PRO A 584 2.57 -6.33 -21.57
CA PRO A 584 2.38 -7.61 -22.21
C PRO A 584 2.14 -8.70 -21.15
N HIS A 585 1.56 -9.82 -21.58
CA HIS A 585 1.50 -11.01 -20.74
C HIS A 585 2.88 -11.39 -20.22
N ASN A 586 2.93 -12.00 -19.04
CA ASN A 586 4.18 -12.44 -18.41
C ASN A 586 5.14 -11.31 -17.99
N ALA A 587 4.72 -10.04 -18.01
CA ALA A 587 5.50 -8.92 -17.45
C ALA A 587 6.00 -9.18 -16.02
N PHE A 588 5.21 -9.91 -15.22
CA PHE A 588 5.52 -10.30 -13.84
C PHE A 588 5.77 -11.81 -13.67
N LYS A 589 6.15 -12.53 -14.74
CA LYS A 589 6.36 -13.99 -14.69
C LYS A 589 7.48 -14.40 -13.73
N ALA A 590 8.56 -13.62 -13.66
CA ALA A 590 9.63 -13.83 -12.67
C ALA A 590 9.17 -13.61 -11.23
N ALA A 591 8.12 -12.81 -11.04
CA ALA A 591 7.48 -12.67 -9.75
C ALA A 591 6.59 -13.88 -9.42
N GLY A 592 6.04 -14.55 -10.44
CA GLY A 592 5.29 -15.79 -10.29
C GLY A 592 3.87 -15.75 -10.86
N THR A 593 3.54 -14.74 -11.67
CA THR A 593 2.20 -14.56 -12.26
C THR A 593 2.26 -14.24 -13.75
N GLY A 594 1.33 -14.83 -14.53
CA GLY A 594 1.12 -14.54 -15.94
C GLY A 594 -0.04 -13.56 -16.20
N VAL A 595 -0.64 -13.01 -15.13
CA VAL A 595 -1.76 -12.06 -15.21
C VAL A 595 -1.35 -10.84 -16.02
N LYS A 596 -2.24 -10.39 -16.90
CA LYS A 596 -2.06 -9.17 -17.68
C LYS A 596 -2.28 -7.97 -16.75
N THR A 597 -1.31 -7.09 -16.72
CA THR A 597 -1.25 -5.97 -15.77
C THR A 597 -1.10 -4.67 -16.51
N ALA A 598 -1.52 -3.59 -15.87
CA ALA A 598 -1.28 -2.24 -16.32
C ALA A 598 -0.74 -1.43 -15.15
N ILE A 599 -0.18 -0.29 -15.50
CA ILE A 599 0.04 0.83 -14.62
C ILE A 599 -1.13 1.80 -14.80
N ILE A 600 -1.61 2.37 -13.70
CA ILE A 600 -2.54 3.50 -13.70
C ILE A 600 -1.98 4.66 -12.88
N LEU A 601 -2.06 5.86 -13.46
CA LEU A 601 -1.78 7.12 -12.79
C LEU A 601 -3.09 7.90 -12.63
N TYR A 602 -3.46 8.21 -11.39
CA TYR A 602 -4.66 8.98 -11.10
C TYR A 602 -4.44 9.96 -9.95
N GLU A 603 -5.17 11.06 -9.96
CA GLU A 603 -5.07 12.17 -9.02
C GLU A 603 -6.33 12.26 -8.18
N LYS A 604 -6.20 12.34 -6.85
CA LYS A 604 -7.33 12.58 -5.95
C LYS A 604 -7.94 13.93 -6.27
N MET A 605 -9.15 13.91 -6.83
CA MET A 605 -9.86 15.10 -7.25
C MET A 605 -11.35 14.83 -7.05
N PRO A 606 -11.95 15.32 -5.95
CA PRO A 606 -13.39 15.21 -5.75
C PRO A 606 -14.12 15.94 -6.88
N ASN A 607 -15.11 15.28 -7.49
CA ASN A 607 -15.91 15.83 -8.61
C ASN A 607 -15.03 16.37 -9.75
N PRO A 608 -14.24 15.50 -10.42
CA PRO A 608 -13.44 15.92 -11.56
C PRO A 608 -14.34 16.33 -12.73
N LEU A 609 -13.76 17.04 -13.72
CA LEU A 609 -14.46 17.38 -14.96
C LEU A 609 -14.90 16.12 -15.72
N ASP A 610 -16.07 16.17 -16.37
CA ASP A 610 -16.64 15.02 -17.09
C ASP A 610 -15.84 14.61 -18.33
N ASP A 611 -15.14 15.54 -18.98
CA ASP A 611 -14.34 15.28 -20.18
C ASP A 611 -12.87 15.67 -19.99
N TYR A 612 -11.98 14.70 -20.10
CA TYR A 612 -10.54 14.90 -20.12
C TYR A 612 -9.82 13.79 -20.88
N LYS A 613 -8.66 14.13 -21.45
CA LYS A 613 -7.79 13.18 -22.16
C LYS A 613 -7.04 12.29 -21.17
N ILE A 614 -7.00 10.99 -21.47
CA ILE A 614 -6.19 9.99 -20.77
C ILE A 614 -5.10 9.50 -21.72
N PHE A 615 -3.85 9.46 -21.27
CA PHE A 615 -2.77 8.86 -22.03
C PHE A 615 -2.86 7.32 -21.99
N GLY A 616 -2.74 6.67 -23.15
CA GLY A 616 -2.68 5.22 -23.26
C GLY A 616 -1.39 4.76 -23.94
N SER A 617 -0.73 3.72 -23.42
CA SER A 617 0.40 3.06 -24.09
C SER A 617 0.38 1.54 -23.90
N LEU A 618 0.90 0.82 -24.91
CA LEU A 618 0.99 -0.64 -24.98
C LEU A 618 2.42 -1.06 -25.34
N PRO A 619 3.42 -0.89 -24.45
CA PRO A 619 4.76 -1.43 -24.69
C PRO A 619 4.69 -2.95 -24.87
N LEU A 620 5.39 -3.50 -25.86
CA LEU A 620 5.48 -4.94 -26.11
C LEU A 620 6.77 -5.54 -25.53
N LYS A 621 7.82 -4.74 -25.42
CA LYS A 621 9.13 -5.13 -24.89
C LYS A 621 9.49 -4.27 -23.67
N LEU A 622 9.92 -4.92 -22.59
CA LEU A 622 10.11 -4.26 -21.28
C LEU A 622 11.59 -4.13 -20.88
N GLY A 623 12.54 -4.43 -21.77
CA GLY A 623 13.96 -4.49 -21.46
C GLY A 623 14.40 -5.77 -20.73
N TYR A 624 13.57 -6.81 -20.75
CA TYR A 624 13.87 -8.14 -20.21
C TYR A 624 13.02 -9.22 -20.87
N VAL A 625 13.49 -10.47 -20.82
CA VAL A 625 12.81 -11.61 -21.47
C VAL A 625 11.62 -12.10 -20.63
N LEU A 626 10.40 -11.80 -21.08
CA LEU A 626 9.13 -12.07 -20.38
C LEU A 626 8.89 -13.57 -20.05
N ASN A 627 9.34 -14.47 -20.92
CA ASN A 627 8.96 -15.89 -20.83
C ASN A 627 9.90 -16.75 -19.99
N LYS A 628 10.93 -16.17 -19.38
CA LYS A 628 11.88 -16.88 -18.52
C LYS A 628 11.66 -16.58 -17.04
N LYS A 629 11.90 -17.56 -16.16
CA LYS A 629 11.67 -17.44 -14.70
C LYS A 629 12.58 -16.40 -14.03
N ASP A 630 13.76 -16.18 -14.59
CA ASP A 630 14.77 -15.24 -14.11
C ASP A 630 14.74 -13.89 -14.84
N THR A 631 13.88 -13.75 -15.88
CA THR A 631 13.73 -12.53 -16.69
C THR A 631 15.08 -11.86 -17.00
N PRO A 632 15.98 -12.53 -17.75
CA PRO A 632 17.29 -11.97 -18.03
C PRO A 632 17.14 -10.60 -18.71
N PRO A 633 18.03 -9.63 -18.41
CA PRO A 633 18.02 -8.33 -19.04
C PRO A 633 18.10 -8.43 -20.56
N ASP A 634 17.36 -7.57 -21.25
CA ASP A 634 17.33 -7.44 -22.71
C ASP A 634 17.19 -5.94 -23.07
N PRO A 635 18.17 -5.11 -22.70
CA PRO A 635 18.06 -3.65 -22.78
C PRO A 635 17.93 -3.11 -24.21
N ASP A 636 18.35 -3.88 -25.21
CA ASP A 636 18.20 -3.56 -26.63
C ASP A 636 16.75 -3.68 -27.12
N ASN A 637 15.88 -4.34 -26.35
CA ASN A 637 14.46 -4.55 -26.64
C ASN A 637 13.62 -3.89 -25.54
N ASN A 638 13.48 -2.56 -25.60
CA ASN A 638 12.83 -1.80 -24.53
C ASN A 638 11.97 -0.64 -25.06
N ASP A 639 10.65 -0.79 -24.93
CA ASP A 639 9.65 0.17 -25.41
C ASP A 639 9.31 1.22 -24.35
N LEU A 640 9.81 1.06 -23.12
CA LEU A 640 9.48 1.94 -21.99
C LEU A 640 10.05 3.34 -22.18
N GLY A 641 11.26 3.47 -22.75
CA GLY A 641 11.83 4.76 -23.10
C GLY A 641 10.99 5.51 -24.13
N LYS A 642 10.45 4.81 -25.13
CA LYS A 642 9.49 5.38 -26.09
C LYS A 642 8.19 5.78 -25.39
N THR A 643 7.64 4.92 -24.53
CA THR A 643 6.44 5.21 -23.75
C THR A 643 6.60 6.49 -22.93
N LEU A 644 7.73 6.65 -22.24
CA LEU A 644 8.04 7.86 -21.49
C LEU A 644 8.15 9.10 -22.39
N SER A 645 8.80 8.97 -23.56
CA SER A 645 8.94 10.06 -24.53
C SER A 645 7.60 10.52 -25.09
N ASP A 646 6.72 9.58 -25.47
CA ASP A 646 5.37 9.88 -25.95
C ASP A 646 4.49 10.47 -24.82
N TYR A 647 4.61 9.98 -23.58
CA TYR A 647 3.92 10.57 -22.42
C TYR A 647 4.35 12.02 -22.19
N ARG A 648 5.66 12.30 -22.25
CA ARG A 648 6.20 13.66 -22.10
C ARG A 648 5.65 14.59 -23.16
N GLU A 649 5.62 14.17 -24.43
CA GLU A 649 4.98 14.93 -25.51
C GLU A 649 3.49 15.18 -25.22
N PHE A 650 2.75 14.15 -24.79
CA PHE A 650 1.33 14.26 -24.47
C PHE A 650 1.03 15.32 -23.39
N ILE A 651 1.88 15.43 -22.36
CA ILE A 651 1.73 16.44 -21.30
C ILE A 651 2.37 17.80 -21.63
N GLY A 652 2.95 17.97 -22.82
CA GLY A 652 3.56 19.21 -23.30
C GLY A 652 5.03 19.43 -22.90
N LEU A 653 5.74 18.37 -22.50
CA LEU A 653 7.18 18.39 -22.24
C LEU A 653 7.99 17.91 -23.46
N ASN A 654 9.28 18.25 -23.47
CA ASN A 654 10.21 17.80 -24.50
C ASN A 654 10.39 16.28 -24.49
N LYS A 655 10.44 15.68 -25.68
CA LYS A 655 10.82 14.29 -25.92
C LYS A 655 12.24 14.01 -25.41
N ILE A 656 12.46 12.78 -24.99
CA ILE A 656 13.77 12.28 -24.54
C ILE A 656 14.39 11.30 -25.55
N CYS A 657 13.64 10.90 -26.57
CA CYS A 657 14.08 10.00 -27.63
C CYS A 657 13.41 10.35 -28.95
N ASN A 658 14.14 10.15 -30.05
CA ASN A 658 13.56 10.28 -31.37
C ASN A 658 12.81 8.97 -31.73
N ARG A 659 11.67 9.08 -32.43
CA ARG A 659 10.95 7.91 -32.95
C ARG A 659 11.77 7.15 -33.98
N ASP A 660 12.57 7.84 -34.80
CA ASP A 660 13.41 7.20 -35.81
C ASP A 660 14.61 6.48 -35.20
N GLU A 661 15.19 7.05 -34.14
CA GLU A 661 16.20 6.38 -33.30
C GLU A 661 15.64 5.06 -32.76
N TRP A 662 14.46 5.10 -32.12
CA TRP A 662 13.86 3.90 -31.55
C TRP A 662 13.52 2.84 -32.62
N LYS A 663 13.02 3.25 -33.79
CA LYS A 663 12.75 2.32 -34.91
C LYS A 663 14.02 1.63 -35.39
N LYS A 664 15.16 2.33 -35.40
CA LYS A 664 16.45 1.81 -35.86
C LYS A 664 17.13 0.94 -34.81
N GLU A 665 17.16 1.39 -33.56
CA GLU A 665 17.96 0.80 -32.48
C GLU A 665 17.15 -0.17 -31.59
N GLY A 666 15.82 -0.16 -31.66
CA GLY A 666 14.94 -0.99 -30.82
C GLY A 666 14.79 -0.50 -29.36
N HIS A 667 15.46 0.58 -29.00
CA HIS A 667 15.46 1.18 -27.67
C HIS A 667 15.69 2.69 -27.72
N CYS A 668 15.53 3.36 -26.57
CA CYS A 668 15.85 4.78 -26.40
C CYS A 668 17.24 4.91 -25.74
N SER A 669 18.18 5.60 -26.38
CA SER A 669 19.56 5.75 -25.86
C SER A 669 19.59 6.50 -24.54
N TYR A 670 18.77 7.55 -24.39
CA TYR A 670 18.68 8.31 -23.15
C TYR A 670 18.18 7.43 -21.98
N TRP A 671 17.12 6.65 -22.21
CA TRP A 671 16.60 5.70 -21.22
C TRP A 671 17.67 4.69 -20.83
N ARG A 672 18.28 4.03 -21.81
CA ARG A 672 19.29 3.00 -21.59
C ARG A 672 20.47 3.51 -20.76
N LYS A 673 20.98 4.69 -21.11
CA LYS A 673 22.18 5.29 -20.49
C LYS A 673 21.92 5.92 -19.13
N TYR A 674 20.86 6.71 -18.99
CA TYR A 674 20.66 7.59 -17.83
C TYR A 674 19.57 7.11 -16.85
N ILE A 675 18.61 6.30 -17.31
CA ILE A 675 17.52 5.78 -16.47
C ILE A 675 17.80 4.32 -16.09
N GLU A 676 18.00 3.45 -17.08
CA GLU A 676 18.27 2.02 -16.84
C GLU A 676 19.71 1.78 -16.37
N LYS A 677 20.64 2.68 -16.71
CA LYS A 677 22.08 2.62 -16.38
C LYS A 677 22.71 1.29 -16.82
N VAL A 678 22.43 0.91 -18.06
CA VAL A 678 23.07 -0.25 -18.70
C VAL A 678 24.53 0.12 -18.93
N GLU A 679 25.45 -0.62 -18.32
CA GLU A 679 26.88 -0.47 -18.56
C GLU A 679 27.19 -0.93 -19.99
N GLU A 680 27.86 -0.09 -20.77
CA GLU A 680 28.42 -0.52 -22.07
C GLU A 680 29.48 -1.59 -21.78
N THR A 681 29.33 -2.77 -22.39
CA THR A 681 30.20 -3.94 -22.21
C THR A 681 31.53 -3.78 -22.90
#